data_AF-A0A8E0VGK7-F1
#
_entry.id   AF-A0A8E0VGK7-F1
#
_cell.length_a   1.000
_cell.length_b   1.000
_cell.length_c   1.000
_cell.angle_alpha   90.00
_cell.angle_beta   90.00
_cell.angle_gamma   90.00
#
_symmetry.space_group_name_H-M   'P 1'
#
loop_
_entity.id
_entity.type
_entity.pdbx_description
1 polymer ?
#
loop_
_entity_poly.entity_id
_entity_poly.type
_entity_poly.pdbx_seq_one_letter_code
_entity_poly.pdbx_strand_id
1 'polypeptide(L)'
;MTAPISHQKLAERLFILNDRQLGVLTRLHHMKQLLSSTDYRPTVMPGGDKVFEPAWKALLKKFPSIEFRGGQSNIQPFIIHQKKLFGVMSTYYYNLADVLEVRDNISDLLGRFSASHIQLDITVNSDVTRLYLELVSNYFAMMFFLTRIPDVKAILALFNFLYDQLNGKPEPNYPRMAELFTETPDAMLKTLHAEINPHAKTISRALSSLSDFFVRRTVRAQNWSDGHFLNILNEPNKIAHTVLGDQLACELIPYEMMERWVVFGYLLIYPELSDEDAFNRLKTALKHTYVVVLFRDEAVYIHALLQSFLESVWTNKVGAKRINEIKETLSIACSQTLEVHADRRAYLRSALRQLHLILADEPGLLGPKAFLVFWGLSYAADEVQWLLRHLSNPPVKKSGTSSSRAHQNMTEEFGDPFLPELLFYMEELRLLIVRYTPVIQRFYVQLLASYDAPGLGEYAGEILPRLPGDEAIILSSISKQLFDLSEEQVLQDTTQNCCEQFAVFDFSGIRLDWLRLQTSMSCKTAPIMLADHRRLVEHLHSTIFHTKLVDYLDELLRLVSDMSVFTFYPTQFADLFMHCLKCPAQLRFTIVFPSICCHAIQACHDLCPEERAFLGHASIRIAHHFCQKIADRVCADFLTRVDEFGNLADQLAPQTAVPWLFEERPAKRKGKKMSSSSKSAINGGGSNDTAKSKSLP
;
A
#
# COMPACT_ATOMS: atom_id res chain seq x y z
N MET A 1 9.99 42.29 4.66
CA MET A 1 9.24 42.05 3.42
C MET A 1 9.31 40.55 3.14
N THR A 2 8.20 39.84 3.29
CA THR A 2 8.08 38.43 2.90
C THR A 2 8.19 38.33 1.38
N ALA A 3 9.04 37.42 0.88
CA ALA A 3 9.17 37.18 -0.56
C ALA A 3 7.81 36.76 -1.15
N PRO A 4 7.48 37.18 -2.40
CA PRO A 4 6.26 36.74 -3.06
C PRO A 4 6.20 35.21 -3.10
N ILE A 5 4.99 34.65 -2.99
CA ILE A 5 4.76 33.19 -2.86
C ILE A 5 5.36 32.43 -4.05
N SER A 6 5.37 33.02 -5.25
CA SER A 6 6.03 32.48 -6.46
C SER A 6 7.52 32.19 -6.23
N HIS A 7 8.20 32.95 -5.38
CA HIS A 7 9.62 32.76 -5.07
C HIS A 7 9.87 31.78 -3.90
N GLN A 8 8.82 31.35 -3.20
CA GLN A 8 8.95 30.42 -2.07
C GLN A 8 9.05 28.95 -2.50
N LYS A 9 8.72 28.63 -3.77
CA LYS A 9 8.79 27.28 -4.35
C LYS A 9 8.08 26.23 -3.48
N LEU A 10 6.90 26.58 -2.98
CA LEU A 10 6.15 25.75 -2.03
C LEU A 10 5.71 24.42 -2.66
N ALA A 11 5.36 24.44 -3.95
CA ALA A 11 5.02 23.24 -4.72
C ALA A 11 6.20 22.25 -4.79
N GLU A 12 7.37 22.73 -5.19
CA GLU A 12 8.57 21.90 -5.30
C GLU A 12 9.04 21.38 -3.94
N ARG A 13 9.03 22.24 -2.91
CA ARG A 13 9.38 21.84 -1.55
C ARG A 13 8.44 20.75 -1.03
N LEU A 14 7.14 20.90 -1.26
CA LEU A 14 6.15 19.91 -0.84
C LEU A 14 6.36 18.58 -1.56
N PHE A 15 6.63 18.60 -2.87
CA PHE A 15 6.92 17.41 -3.66
C PHE A 15 8.20 16.70 -3.19
N ILE A 16 9.33 17.42 -3.12
CA ILE A 16 10.65 16.87 -2.75
C ILE A 16 10.64 16.34 -1.31
N LEU A 17 9.99 17.04 -0.39
CA LEU A 17 10.02 16.68 1.03
C LEU A 17 9.20 15.42 1.32
N ASN A 18 8.12 15.17 0.58
CA ASN A 18 7.37 13.90 0.67
C ASN A 18 8.25 12.71 0.27
N ASP A 19 8.98 12.81 -0.84
CA ASP A 19 9.92 11.77 -1.30
C ASP A 19 11.07 11.58 -0.29
N ARG A 20 11.72 12.67 0.14
CA ARG A 20 12.80 12.61 1.14
C ARG A 20 12.33 11.96 2.44
N GLN A 21 11.14 12.29 2.92
CA GLN A 21 10.56 11.71 4.13
C GLN A 21 10.29 10.22 3.99
N LEU A 22 9.73 9.78 2.85
CA LEU A 22 9.50 8.37 2.57
C LEU A 22 10.81 7.58 2.55
N GLY A 23 11.86 8.14 1.95
CA GLY A 23 13.18 7.52 1.96
C GLY A 23 13.81 7.43 3.35
N VAL A 24 13.68 8.46 4.18
CA VAL A 24 14.14 8.40 5.59
C VAL A 24 13.34 7.35 6.38
N LEU A 25 12.02 7.29 6.21
CA LEU A 25 11.17 6.27 6.85
C LEU A 25 11.56 4.84 6.42
N THR A 26 11.92 4.67 5.15
CA THR A 26 12.46 3.41 4.60
C THR A 26 13.77 3.01 5.28
N ARG A 27 14.73 3.95 5.42
CA ARG A 27 15.99 3.70 6.15
C ARG A 27 15.75 3.34 7.61
N LEU A 28 14.80 4.00 8.28
CA LEU A 28 14.44 3.69 9.68
C LEU A 28 13.84 2.30 9.80
N HIS A 29 12.98 1.89 8.86
CA HIS A 29 12.42 0.54 8.84
C HIS A 29 13.49 -0.51 8.62
N HIS A 30 14.36 -0.32 7.64
CA HIS A 30 15.48 -1.22 7.39
C HIS A 30 16.39 -1.33 8.64
N MET A 31 16.72 -0.19 9.26
CA MET A 31 17.48 -0.14 10.52
C MET A 31 16.80 -0.96 11.63
N LYS A 32 15.48 -0.82 11.81
CA LYS A 32 14.72 -1.59 12.81
C LYS A 32 14.79 -3.09 12.53
N GLN A 33 14.66 -3.51 11.27
CA GLN A 33 14.74 -4.92 10.87
C GLN A 33 16.12 -5.51 11.20
N LEU A 34 17.20 -4.80 10.89
CA LEU A 34 18.57 -5.22 11.23
C LEU A 34 18.78 -5.34 12.74
N LEU A 35 18.29 -4.36 13.52
CA LEU A 35 18.46 -4.35 14.97
C LEU A 35 17.56 -5.34 15.70
N SER A 36 16.46 -5.78 15.09
CA SER A 36 15.54 -6.76 15.66
C SER A 36 15.94 -8.20 15.32
N SER A 37 16.73 -8.41 14.25
CA SER A 37 17.22 -9.72 13.85
C SER A 37 18.44 -10.16 14.66
N THR A 38 18.42 -11.38 15.21
CA THR A 38 19.56 -11.96 15.93
C THR A 38 20.79 -12.15 15.05
N ASP A 39 20.59 -12.33 13.74
CA ASP A 39 21.68 -12.66 12.81
C ASP A 39 22.42 -11.39 12.34
N TYR A 40 21.74 -10.25 12.31
CA TYR A 40 22.28 -8.98 11.81
C TYR A 40 22.56 -7.94 12.90
N ARG A 41 21.93 -8.05 14.08
CA ARG A 41 22.11 -7.10 15.18
C ARG A 41 23.58 -7.10 15.63
N PRO A 42 24.27 -5.94 15.66
CA PRO A 42 25.66 -5.89 16.09
C PRO A 42 25.84 -6.42 17.52
N THR A 43 26.79 -7.33 17.72
CA THR A 43 27.05 -7.96 19.03
C THR A 43 27.50 -6.97 20.11
N VAL A 44 27.98 -5.79 19.73
CA VAL A 44 28.31 -4.71 20.68
C VAL A 44 27.07 -4.08 21.31
N MET A 45 25.88 -4.21 20.73
CA MET A 45 24.65 -3.63 21.29
C MET A 45 24.32 -4.22 22.68
N PRO A 46 23.56 -3.50 23.53
CA PRO A 46 23.20 -3.99 24.87
C PRO A 46 22.61 -5.41 24.84
N GLY A 47 23.00 -6.29 25.76
CA GLY A 47 22.54 -7.69 25.79
C GLY A 47 23.23 -8.61 24.78
N GLY A 48 24.21 -8.12 24.02
CA GLY A 48 25.05 -8.93 23.14
C GLY A 48 26.27 -9.49 23.88
N ASP A 49 27.45 -8.93 23.58
CA ASP A 49 28.72 -9.36 24.18
C ASP A 49 28.89 -8.84 25.61
N LYS A 50 29.12 -9.79 26.55
CA LYS A 50 29.29 -9.55 27.98
C LYS A 50 30.45 -8.60 28.29
N VAL A 51 31.44 -8.48 27.40
CA VAL A 51 32.56 -7.55 27.56
C VAL A 51 32.10 -6.09 27.63
N PHE A 52 31.03 -5.72 26.92
CA PHE A 52 30.53 -4.34 26.87
C PHE A 52 29.47 -4.02 27.92
N GLU A 53 28.93 -5.02 28.63
CA GLU A 53 27.85 -4.84 29.60
C GLU A 53 28.15 -3.81 30.71
N PRO A 54 29.32 -3.82 31.38
CA PRO A 54 29.65 -2.81 32.38
C PRO A 54 29.73 -1.39 31.77
N ALA A 55 30.22 -1.29 30.54
CA ALA A 55 30.36 -0.03 29.82
C ALA A 55 28.99 0.54 29.43
N TRP A 56 28.08 -0.31 28.95
CA TRP A 56 26.69 0.09 28.67
C TRP A 56 25.95 0.58 29.90
N LYS A 57 26.07 -0.13 31.03
CA LYS A 57 25.46 0.31 32.30
C LYS A 57 25.96 1.68 32.74
N ALA A 58 27.26 1.95 32.60
CA ALA A 58 27.85 3.24 32.93
C ALA A 58 27.39 4.35 31.98
N LEU A 59 27.34 4.06 30.67
CA LEU A 59 26.96 5.00 29.62
C LEU A 59 25.47 5.38 29.68
N LEU A 60 24.58 4.38 29.70
CA LEU A 60 23.13 4.60 29.67
C LEU A 60 22.61 5.25 30.95
N LYS A 61 23.26 5.03 32.11
CA LYS A 61 22.91 5.72 33.36
C LYS A 61 23.08 7.24 33.27
N LYS A 62 23.97 7.71 32.39
CA LYS A 62 24.22 9.13 32.18
C LYS A 62 23.41 9.74 31.04
N PHE A 63 22.62 8.95 30.31
CA PHE A 63 21.79 9.50 29.23
C PHE A 63 20.76 10.50 29.80
N PRO A 64 20.57 11.69 29.20
CA PRO A 64 21.16 12.22 27.96
C PRO A 64 22.48 13.01 28.14
N SER A 65 22.92 13.29 29.37
CA SER A 65 24.10 14.12 29.64
C SER A 65 25.36 13.26 29.81
N ILE A 66 26.03 12.97 28.70
CA ILE A 66 27.21 12.08 28.68
C ILE A 66 28.48 12.86 28.96
N GLU A 67 28.96 12.77 30.20
CA GLU A 67 30.25 13.33 30.59
C GLU A 67 31.13 12.28 31.27
N PHE A 68 32.28 11.96 30.70
CA PHE A 68 33.27 11.06 31.31
C PHE A 68 34.62 11.75 31.46
N ARG A 69 35.10 11.82 32.70
CA ARG A 69 36.46 12.26 33.01
C ARG A 69 37.42 11.10 32.80
N GLY A 70 38.64 11.40 32.35
CA GLY A 70 39.67 10.40 32.06
C GLY A 70 39.91 9.43 33.24
N GLY A 71 40.13 8.14 32.93
CA GLY A 71 40.52 7.12 33.90
C GLY A 71 39.43 6.17 34.41
N GLN A 72 38.19 6.20 33.89
CA GLN A 72 37.18 5.21 34.28
C GLN A 72 37.40 3.85 33.59
N SER A 73 37.71 2.81 34.39
CA SER A 73 37.94 1.43 33.92
C SER A 73 36.70 0.83 33.22
N ASN A 74 35.50 1.24 33.63
CA ASN A 74 34.24 0.68 33.14
C ASN A 74 33.96 0.97 31.66
N ILE A 75 34.64 1.95 31.03
CA ILE A 75 34.37 2.41 29.65
C ILE A 75 35.51 2.02 28.69
N GLN A 76 36.60 1.46 29.23
CA GLN A 76 37.74 1.00 28.46
C GLN A 76 37.37 0.11 27.26
N PRO A 77 36.36 -0.80 27.34
CA PRO A 77 35.96 -1.59 26.17
C PRO A 77 35.57 -0.75 24.95
N PHE A 78 34.90 0.38 25.12
CA PHE A 78 34.55 1.28 24.01
C PHE A 78 35.76 2.02 23.44
N ILE A 79 36.71 2.39 24.30
CA ILE A 79 37.94 3.09 23.89
C ILE A 79 38.87 2.16 23.12
N ILE A 80 39.04 0.91 23.60
CA ILE A 80 39.90 -0.10 22.95
C ILE A 80 39.42 -0.39 21.52
N HIS A 81 38.09 -0.43 21.30
CA HIS A 81 37.49 -0.73 19.99
C HIS A 81 36.98 0.51 19.23
N GLN A 82 37.38 1.72 19.64
CA GLN A 82 36.79 2.99 19.21
C GLN A 82 36.59 3.13 17.69
N LYS A 83 37.62 2.87 16.87
CA LYS A 83 37.52 3.04 15.41
C LYS A 83 36.46 2.15 14.76
N LYS A 84 36.41 0.87 15.17
CA LYS A 84 35.42 -0.09 14.65
C LYS A 84 34.02 0.30 15.09
N LEU A 85 33.85 0.65 16.38
CA LEU A 85 32.55 1.03 16.92
C LEU A 85 32.04 2.32 16.30
N PHE A 86 32.90 3.29 16.04
CA PHE A 86 32.51 4.54 15.39
C PHE A 86 31.92 4.30 14.01
N GLY A 87 32.57 3.46 13.18
CA GLY A 87 32.05 3.11 11.85
C GLY A 87 30.72 2.35 11.89
N VAL A 88 30.54 1.42 12.85
CA VAL A 88 29.28 0.69 12.99
C VAL A 88 28.16 1.60 13.53
N MET A 89 28.45 2.46 14.51
CA MET A 89 27.44 3.37 15.06
C MET A 89 27.07 4.49 14.08
N SER A 90 27.99 4.94 13.23
CA SER A 90 27.69 6.01 12.26
C SER A 90 26.56 5.65 11.29
N THR A 91 26.48 4.40 10.86
CA THR A 91 25.44 3.95 9.90
C THR A 91 24.03 4.05 10.49
N TYR A 92 23.90 3.90 11.81
CA TYR A 92 22.63 4.05 12.52
C TYR A 92 22.38 5.48 12.97
N TYR A 93 23.41 6.15 13.49
CA TYR A 93 23.28 7.51 14.03
C TYR A 93 22.83 8.51 12.96
N TYR A 94 23.44 8.48 11.77
CA TYR A 94 23.08 9.43 10.72
C TYR A 94 21.66 9.20 10.16
N ASN A 95 21.10 8.00 10.27
CA ASN A 95 19.67 7.79 9.99
C ASN A 95 18.78 8.57 10.97
N LEU A 96 19.18 8.66 12.24
CA LEU A 96 18.47 9.43 13.26
C LEU A 96 18.69 10.93 13.10
N ALA A 97 19.87 11.36 12.65
CA ALA A 97 20.16 12.75 12.37
C ALA A 97 19.35 13.28 11.16
N ASP A 98 19.22 12.49 10.10
CA ASP A 98 18.40 12.83 8.92
C ASP A 98 16.93 13.11 9.29
N VAL A 99 16.41 12.44 10.32
CA VAL A 99 15.05 12.70 10.84
C VAL A 99 14.91 14.12 11.38
N LEU A 100 15.93 14.66 12.05
CA LEU A 100 15.91 16.04 12.53
C LEU A 100 15.91 17.04 11.37
N GLU A 101 16.68 16.78 10.33
CA GLU A 101 16.71 17.64 9.13
C GLU A 101 15.35 17.63 8.42
N VAL A 102 14.76 16.45 8.23
CA VAL A 102 13.42 16.33 7.63
C VAL A 102 12.38 17.04 8.51
N ARG A 103 12.43 16.84 9.84
CA ARG A 103 11.55 17.54 10.78
C ARG A 103 11.64 19.06 10.62
N ASP A 104 12.85 19.62 10.62
CA ASP A 104 13.05 21.07 10.55
C ASP A 104 12.50 21.66 9.24
N ASN A 105 12.70 20.96 8.13
CA ASN A 105 12.15 21.36 6.83
C ASN A 105 10.62 21.24 6.77
N ILE A 106 10.03 20.24 7.42
CA ILE A 106 8.57 20.11 7.53
C ILE A 106 8.01 21.27 8.34
N SER A 107 8.58 21.58 9.50
CA SER A 107 8.13 22.70 10.33
C SER A 107 8.22 24.05 9.58
N ASP A 108 9.30 24.32 8.84
CA ASP A 108 9.41 25.52 7.99
C ASP A 108 8.31 25.54 6.91
N LEU A 109 8.08 24.40 6.23
CA LEU A 109 7.08 24.31 5.16
C LEU A 109 5.65 24.53 5.68
N LEU A 110 5.25 23.86 6.76
CA LEU A 110 3.91 24.03 7.36
C LEU A 110 3.70 25.46 7.86
N GLY A 111 4.75 26.07 8.43
CA GLY A 111 4.78 27.49 8.80
C GLY A 111 4.50 28.41 7.62
N ARG A 112 5.15 28.19 6.47
CA ARG A 112 4.94 28.99 5.25
C ARG A 112 3.56 28.80 4.62
N PHE A 113 3.03 27.57 4.62
CA PHE A 113 1.66 27.30 4.17
C PHE A 113 0.64 28.07 5.01
N SER A 114 0.84 28.09 6.33
CA SER A 114 -0.03 28.80 7.26
C SER A 114 0.08 30.31 7.13
N ALA A 115 1.29 30.85 7.00
CA ALA A 115 1.53 32.28 6.78
C ALA A 115 0.97 32.78 5.45
N SER A 116 0.96 31.93 4.42
CA SER A 116 0.39 32.23 3.11
C SER A 116 -1.15 32.04 3.05
N HIS A 117 -1.76 31.53 4.13
CA HIS A 117 -3.19 31.22 4.21
C HIS A 117 -3.70 30.42 3.00
N ILE A 118 -2.94 29.39 2.62
CA ILE A 118 -3.33 28.51 1.51
C ILE A 118 -4.58 27.72 1.90
N GLN A 119 -5.60 27.79 1.05
CA GLN A 119 -6.87 27.11 1.24
C GLN A 119 -6.80 25.71 0.62
N LEU A 120 -6.59 24.69 1.43
CA LEU A 120 -6.56 23.30 0.97
C LEU A 120 -7.98 22.73 0.83
N ASP A 121 -8.25 22.16 -0.33
CA ASP A 121 -9.50 21.49 -0.69
C ASP A 121 -9.21 20.48 -1.81
N ILE A 122 -9.40 19.19 -1.52
CA ILE A 122 -9.09 18.12 -2.48
C ILE A 122 -9.96 18.19 -3.76
N THR A 123 -11.07 18.90 -3.71
CA THR A 123 -11.95 19.13 -4.87
C THR A 123 -11.46 20.27 -5.77
N VAL A 124 -10.54 21.11 -5.28
CA VAL A 124 -10.03 22.30 -5.97
C VAL A 124 -8.54 22.18 -6.30
N ASN A 125 -7.70 21.95 -5.29
CA ASN A 125 -6.26 21.80 -5.41
C ASN A 125 -5.85 20.41 -4.93
N SER A 126 -6.31 19.41 -5.69
CA SER A 126 -6.22 17.99 -5.37
C SER A 126 -4.80 17.52 -5.07
N ASP A 127 -3.81 17.85 -5.91
CA ASP A 127 -2.43 17.40 -5.73
C ASP A 127 -1.75 18.06 -4.52
N VAL A 128 -1.96 19.37 -4.32
CA VAL A 128 -1.41 20.09 -3.15
C VAL A 128 -2.03 19.57 -1.85
N THR A 129 -3.35 19.37 -1.83
CA THR A 129 -4.06 18.86 -0.65
C THR A 129 -3.62 17.44 -0.32
N ARG A 130 -3.53 16.56 -1.32
CA ARG A 130 -3.03 15.18 -1.17
C ARG A 130 -1.63 15.17 -0.58
N LEU A 131 -0.68 15.87 -1.21
CA LEU A 131 0.72 15.90 -0.76
C LEU A 131 0.89 16.52 0.63
N TYR A 132 0.06 17.51 0.98
CA TYR A 132 0.10 18.13 2.30
C TYR A 132 -0.40 17.18 3.41
N LEU A 133 -1.51 16.48 3.16
CA LEU A 133 -2.04 15.48 4.09
C LEU A 133 -1.09 14.28 4.23
N GLU A 134 -0.49 13.85 3.13
CA GLU A 134 0.53 12.80 3.11
C GLU A 134 1.77 13.20 3.91
N LEU A 135 2.28 14.42 3.73
CA LEU A 135 3.43 14.93 4.49
C LEU A 135 3.17 14.92 6.01
N VAL A 136 1.99 15.39 6.43
CA VAL A 136 1.60 15.42 7.86
C VAL A 136 1.44 14.01 8.42
N SER A 137 0.83 13.10 7.67
CA SER A 137 0.61 11.72 8.10
C SER A 137 1.91 10.89 8.14
N ASN A 138 2.79 11.08 7.15
CA ASN A 138 4.13 10.50 7.15
C ASN A 138 5.02 11.13 8.22
N TYR A 139 4.78 12.39 8.61
CA TYR A 139 5.50 13.03 9.71
C TYR A 139 5.17 12.38 11.04
N PHE A 140 3.89 12.17 11.30
CA PHE A 140 3.44 11.35 12.42
C PHE A 140 4.08 9.97 12.39
N ALA A 141 3.98 9.27 11.25
CA ALA A 141 4.51 7.92 11.11
C ALA A 141 6.01 7.87 11.42
N MET A 142 6.82 8.75 10.82
CA MET A 142 8.27 8.83 11.04
C MET A 142 8.63 9.07 12.51
N MET A 143 8.03 10.07 13.14
CA MET A 143 8.36 10.43 14.52
C MET A 143 7.87 9.39 15.52
N PHE A 144 6.67 8.84 15.31
CA PHE A 144 6.15 7.78 16.18
C PHE A 144 6.91 6.46 15.98
N PHE A 145 7.35 6.15 14.76
CA PHE A 145 8.14 4.96 14.45
C PHE A 145 9.46 4.90 15.21
N LEU A 146 10.09 6.04 15.50
CA LEU A 146 11.29 6.11 16.32
C LEU A 146 11.13 5.43 17.69
N THR A 147 9.93 5.48 18.26
CA THR A 147 9.63 4.85 19.56
C THR A 147 9.64 3.31 19.51
N ARG A 148 9.59 2.74 18.29
CA ARG A 148 9.58 1.29 18.04
C ARG A 148 10.91 0.71 17.62
N ILE A 149 11.92 1.57 17.42
CA ILE A 149 13.26 1.11 17.07
C ILE A 149 13.98 0.70 18.38
N PRO A 150 14.49 -0.54 18.47
CA PRO A 150 15.26 -0.96 19.64
C PRO A 150 16.58 -0.20 19.72
N ASP A 151 17.14 -0.09 20.93
CA ASP A 151 18.49 0.41 21.19
C ASP A 151 18.78 1.87 20.77
N VAL A 152 17.78 2.68 20.41
CA VAL A 152 18.00 4.08 19.97
C VAL A 152 18.80 4.90 20.98
N LYS A 153 18.46 4.81 22.28
CA LYS A 153 19.22 5.48 23.35
C LYS A 153 20.69 5.04 23.37
N ALA A 154 20.95 3.77 23.13
CA ALA A 154 22.30 3.20 23.11
C ALA A 154 23.11 3.69 21.90
N ILE A 155 22.49 3.72 20.72
CA ILE A 155 23.08 4.27 19.49
C ILE A 155 23.47 5.74 19.69
N LEU A 156 22.53 6.57 20.13
CA LEU A 156 22.76 7.99 20.38
C LEU A 156 23.87 8.20 21.41
N ALA A 157 23.82 7.45 22.52
CA ALA A 157 24.78 7.61 23.60
C ALA A 157 26.20 7.22 23.19
N LEU A 158 26.35 6.05 22.57
CA LEU A 158 27.66 5.54 22.20
C LEU A 158 28.26 6.36 21.07
N PHE A 159 27.47 6.75 20.07
CA PHE A 159 27.99 7.57 18.98
C PHE A 159 28.49 8.92 19.49
N ASN A 160 27.71 9.63 20.31
CA ASN A 160 28.13 10.92 20.87
C ASN A 160 29.37 10.77 21.75
N PHE A 161 29.44 9.74 22.59
CA PHE A 161 30.64 9.44 23.38
C PHE A 161 31.87 9.25 22.49
N LEU A 162 31.78 8.40 21.46
CA LEU A 162 32.90 8.13 20.57
C LEU A 162 33.30 9.37 19.76
N TYR A 163 32.32 10.16 19.32
CA TYR A 163 32.52 11.41 18.58
C TYR A 163 33.26 12.45 19.43
N ASP A 164 32.86 12.64 20.69
CA ASP A 164 33.52 13.54 21.63
C ASP A 164 34.96 13.11 21.91
N GLN A 165 35.20 11.82 22.11
CA GLN A 165 36.56 11.29 22.29
C GLN A 165 37.47 11.50 21.07
N LEU A 166 36.91 11.48 19.85
CA LEU A 166 37.68 11.68 18.61
C LEU A 166 37.89 13.16 18.28
N ASN A 167 36.90 14.01 18.54
CA ASN A 167 36.87 15.40 18.06
C ASN A 167 37.01 16.45 19.16
N GLY A 168 37.02 16.05 20.44
CA GLY A 168 37.11 16.93 21.60
C GLY A 168 35.87 17.81 21.83
N LYS A 169 34.75 17.49 21.18
CA LYS A 169 33.46 18.18 21.33
C LYS A 169 32.30 17.21 21.07
N PRO A 170 31.14 17.40 21.73
CA PRO A 170 29.96 16.60 21.48
C PRO A 170 29.45 16.77 20.04
N GLU A 171 28.72 15.77 19.57
CA GLU A 171 28.10 15.81 18.26
C GLU A 171 26.97 16.88 18.23
N PRO A 172 26.91 17.77 17.21
CA PRO A 172 25.99 18.91 17.23
C PRO A 172 24.50 18.60 17.31
N ASN A 173 24.05 17.50 16.67
CA ASN A 173 22.65 17.07 16.62
C ASN A 173 22.26 16.21 17.84
N TYR A 174 23.24 15.66 18.57
CA TYR A 174 23.00 14.78 19.70
C TYR A 174 22.05 15.37 20.75
N PRO A 175 22.21 16.62 21.25
CA PRO A 175 21.33 17.14 22.29
C PRO A 175 19.86 17.14 21.88
N ARG A 176 19.59 17.60 20.64
CA ARG A 176 18.23 17.67 20.08
C ARG A 176 17.60 16.29 19.91
N MET A 177 18.38 15.31 19.48
CA MET A 177 17.88 13.94 19.29
C MET A 177 17.72 13.22 20.64
N ALA A 178 18.65 13.40 21.57
CA ALA A 178 18.62 12.75 22.87
C ALA A 178 17.43 13.22 23.72
N GLU A 179 17.08 14.52 23.63
CA GLU A 179 15.93 15.10 24.31
C GLU A 179 14.62 14.36 24.00
N LEU A 180 14.41 13.96 22.73
CA LEU A 180 13.22 13.21 22.29
C LEU A 180 13.03 11.86 23.00
N PHE A 181 14.09 11.29 23.58
CA PHE A 181 14.04 10.01 24.28
C PHE A 181 14.27 10.14 25.79
N THR A 182 14.24 11.35 26.35
CA THR A 182 14.33 11.56 27.79
C THR A 182 13.05 11.15 28.51
N GLU A 183 11.90 11.48 27.92
CA GLU A 183 10.56 11.19 28.45
C GLU A 183 10.05 9.80 28.01
N THR A 184 8.84 9.45 28.47
CA THR A 184 8.17 8.21 28.05
C THR A 184 7.77 8.28 26.57
N PRO A 185 7.60 7.13 25.88
CA PRO A 185 7.10 7.11 24.50
C PRO A 185 5.79 7.91 24.30
N ASP A 186 4.92 7.96 25.31
CA ASP A 186 3.66 8.71 25.28
C ASP A 186 3.87 10.24 25.17
N ALA A 187 5.01 10.75 25.63
CA ALA A 187 5.36 12.16 25.46
C ALA A 187 5.57 12.56 24.00
N MET A 188 5.99 11.61 23.14
CA MET A 188 6.16 11.86 21.70
C MET A 188 4.88 12.39 21.05
N LEU A 189 3.71 11.87 21.47
CA LEU A 189 2.42 12.32 20.95
C LEU A 189 2.10 13.75 21.38
N LYS A 190 2.49 14.15 22.60
CA LYS A 190 2.31 15.52 23.10
C LYS A 190 3.21 16.50 22.35
N THR A 191 4.46 16.12 22.09
CA THR A 191 5.39 16.91 21.27
C THR A 191 4.85 17.09 19.85
N LEU A 192 4.44 15.99 19.21
CA LEU A 192 3.85 16.03 17.87
C LEU A 192 2.58 16.89 17.81
N HIS A 193 1.70 16.77 18.80
CA HIS A 193 0.54 17.65 18.91
C HIS A 193 0.96 19.12 19.02
N ALA A 194 1.91 19.46 19.90
CA ALA A 194 2.37 20.83 20.09
C ALA A 194 2.97 21.45 18.82
N GLU A 195 3.69 20.66 18.03
CA GLU A 195 4.29 21.09 16.76
C GLU A 195 3.25 21.29 15.64
N ILE A 196 2.21 20.45 15.59
CA ILE A 196 1.24 20.44 14.48
C ILE A 196 -0.02 21.27 14.76
N ASN A 197 -0.45 21.39 16.01
CA ASN A 197 -1.65 22.13 16.39
C ASN A 197 -1.70 23.60 15.91
N PRO A 198 -0.57 24.35 15.79
CA PRO A 198 -0.59 25.68 15.15
C PRO A 198 -1.15 25.70 13.73
N HIS A 199 -1.14 24.56 13.03
CA HIS A 199 -1.62 24.37 11.67
C HIS A 199 -3.02 23.73 11.61
N ALA A 200 -3.72 23.62 12.76
CA ALA A 200 -4.97 22.87 12.89
C ALA A 200 -6.06 23.31 11.89
N LYS A 201 -6.24 24.61 11.66
CA LYS A 201 -7.25 25.12 10.72
C LYS A 201 -7.03 24.65 9.28
N THR A 202 -5.77 24.67 8.83
CA THR A 202 -5.39 24.24 7.48
C THR A 202 -5.61 22.74 7.30
N ILE A 203 -5.20 21.94 8.31
CA ILE A 203 -5.39 20.48 8.33
C ILE A 203 -6.87 20.12 8.42
N SER A 204 -7.62 20.75 9.31
CA SER A 204 -9.06 20.51 9.52
C SER A 204 -9.86 20.77 8.23
N ARG A 205 -9.54 21.85 7.51
CA ARG A 205 -10.15 22.13 6.19
C ARG A 205 -9.80 21.06 5.15
N ALA A 206 -8.52 20.70 5.03
CA ALA A 206 -8.08 19.66 4.10
C ALA A 206 -8.79 18.32 4.38
N LEU A 207 -8.85 17.89 5.64
CA LEU A 207 -9.55 16.67 6.04
C LEU A 207 -11.06 16.74 5.78
N SER A 208 -11.67 17.91 5.96
CA SER A 208 -13.09 18.10 5.71
C SER A 208 -13.44 17.94 4.23
N SER A 209 -12.54 18.34 3.32
CA SER A 209 -12.73 18.18 1.87
C SER A 209 -12.75 16.72 1.40
N LEU A 210 -12.24 15.78 2.19
CA LEU A 210 -12.22 14.34 1.85
C LEU A 210 -13.61 13.70 1.88
N SER A 211 -14.61 14.35 2.49
CA SER A 211 -15.88 13.75 2.94
C SER A 211 -16.47 12.73 1.96
N ASP A 212 -16.79 13.16 0.73
CA ASP A 212 -17.51 12.30 -0.20
C ASP A 212 -16.64 11.15 -0.71
N PHE A 213 -15.36 11.40 -0.97
CA PHE A 213 -14.41 10.37 -1.37
C PHE A 213 -14.22 9.32 -0.26
N PHE A 214 -14.02 9.79 0.98
CA PHE A 214 -13.79 8.91 2.12
C PHE A 214 -14.99 8.01 2.37
N VAL A 215 -16.21 8.58 2.34
CA VAL A 215 -17.45 7.82 2.51
C VAL A 215 -17.64 6.81 1.38
N ARG A 216 -17.39 7.16 0.11
CA ARG A 216 -17.48 6.24 -1.04
C ARG A 216 -16.57 5.02 -0.89
N ARG A 217 -15.39 5.16 -0.27
CA ARG A 217 -14.48 4.04 0.01
C ARG A 217 -14.94 3.13 1.16
N THR A 218 -15.92 3.56 1.95
CA THR A 218 -16.45 2.82 3.11
C THR A 218 -17.78 2.09 2.84
N VAL A 219 -18.31 2.12 1.61
CA VAL A 219 -19.59 1.47 1.26
C VAL A 219 -19.51 -0.07 1.25
N ARG A 220 -20.64 -0.76 1.43
CA ARG A 220 -20.68 -2.22 1.42
C ARG A 220 -20.73 -2.78 -0.01
N ALA A 221 -20.38 -4.06 -0.16
CA ALA A 221 -20.47 -4.75 -1.45
C ALA A 221 -21.87 -4.70 -2.07
N GLN A 222 -22.93 -4.70 -1.25
CA GLN A 222 -24.30 -4.53 -1.74
C GLN A 222 -24.48 -3.21 -2.50
N ASN A 223 -23.91 -2.10 -2.01
CA ASN A 223 -23.97 -0.81 -2.69
C ASN A 223 -23.26 -0.84 -4.05
N TRP A 224 -22.17 -1.60 -4.16
CA TRP A 224 -21.49 -1.81 -5.44
C TRP A 224 -22.32 -2.64 -6.41
N SER A 225 -23.01 -3.66 -5.90
CA SER A 225 -23.94 -4.46 -6.68
C SER A 225 -25.10 -3.63 -7.22
N ASP A 226 -25.75 -2.85 -6.35
CA ASP A 226 -26.90 -2.01 -6.71
C ASP A 226 -26.49 -0.89 -7.69
N GLY A 227 -25.26 -0.37 -7.57
CA GLY A 227 -24.70 0.64 -8.45
C GLY A 227 -24.03 0.09 -9.72
N HIS A 228 -24.02 -1.24 -9.93
CA HIS A 228 -23.32 -1.89 -11.04
C HIS A 228 -21.84 -1.47 -11.19
N PHE A 229 -21.16 -1.30 -10.06
CA PHE A 229 -19.76 -0.87 -10.01
C PHE A 229 -18.86 -1.76 -10.89
N LEU A 230 -18.03 -1.15 -11.75
CA LEU A 230 -17.16 -1.81 -12.74
C LEU A 230 -17.85 -2.68 -13.82
N ASN A 231 -19.17 -2.83 -13.80
CA ASN A 231 -19.88 -3.64 -14.79
C ASN A 231 -20.14 -2.84 -16.08
N ILE A 232 -19.19 -2.92 -17.03
CA ILE A 232 -19.28 -2.25 -18.33
C ILE A 232 -20.41 -2.77 -19.23
N LEU A 233 -20.98 -3.94 -18.93
CA LEU A 233 -22.10 -4.52 -19.69
C LEU A 233 -23.47 -4.07 -19.18
N ASN A 234 -23.54 -3.32 -18.08
CA ASN A 234 -24.82 -2.83 -17.56
C ASN A 234 -25.52 -1.91 -18.56
N GLU A 235 -24.75 -1.11 -19.31
CA GLU A 235 -25.26 -0.24 -20.37
C GLU A 235 -24.50 -0.50 -21.67
N PRO A 236 -24.85 -1.56 -22.44
CA PRO A 236 -24.10 -1.97 -23.63
C PRO A 236 -23.92 -0.85 -24.67
N ASN A 237 -24.91 0.02 -24.80
CA ASN A 237 -24.87 1.16 -25.73
C ASN A 237 -23.79 2.20 -25.35
N LYS A 238 -23.27 2.18 -24.12
CA LYS A 238 -22.24 3.10 -23.62
C LYS A 238 -20.86 2.42 -23.49
N ILE A 239 -20.69 1.23 -24.05
CA ILE A 239 -19.42 0.48 -23.95
C ILE A 239 -18.25 1.23 -24.60
N ALA A 240 -18.51 1.99 -25.68
CA ALA A 240 -17.49 2.81 -26.35
C ALA A 240 -17.32 4.21 -25.72
N HIS A 241 -18.18 4.62 -24.79
CA HIS A 241 -18.09 5.95 -24.18
C HIS A 241 -16.88 6.04 -23.25
N THR A 242 -16.10 7.11 -23.40
CA THR A 242 -15.02 7.45 -22.48
C THR A 242 -15.57 7.66 -21.07
N VAL A 243 -14.90 7.11 -20.07
CA VAL A 243 -15.18 7.47 -18.68
C VAL A 243 -14.59 8.86 -18.42
N LEU A 244 -15.48 9.85 -18.28
CA LEU A 244 -15.14 11.22 -17.93
C LEU A 244 -15.65 11.54 -16.53
N GLY A 245 -14.94 12.39 -15.81
CA GLY A 245 -15.34 12.85 -14.49
C GLY A 245 -14.36 13.89 -13.95
N ASP A 246 -14.90 14.84 -13.19
CA ASP A 246 -14.16 16.03 -12.77
C ASP A 246 -12.99 15.72 -11.82
N GLN A 247 -13.02 14.56 -11.16
CA GLN A 247 -12.12 14.20 -10.05
C GLN A 247 -11.67 12.73 -10.13
N LEU A 248 -11.54 12.18 -11.34
CA LEU A 248 -11.13 10.78 -11.55
C LEU A 248 -9.82 10.42 -10.82
N ALA A 249 -8.83 11.32 -10.83
CA ALA A 249 -7.57 11.07 -10.13
C ALA A 249 -7.74 10.90 -8.61
N CYS A 250 -8.72 11.58 -8.00
CA CYS A 250 -9.02 11.46 -6.57
C CYS A 250 -9.67 10.12 -6.22
N GLU A 251 -10.38 9.49 -7.16
CA GLU A 251 -10.96 8.15 -7.00
C GLU A 251 -9.88 7.04 -6.91
N LEU A 252 -8.66 7.32 -7.36
CA LEU A 252 -7.53 6.39 -7.31
C LEU A 252 -6.68 6.52 -6.05
N ILE A 253 -6.96 7.50 -5.18
CA ILE A 253 -6.24 7.66 -3.91
C ILE A 253 -6.54 6.45 -3.03
N PRO A 254 -5.55 5.65 -2.59
CA PRO A 254 -5.78 4.47 -1.78
C PRO A 254 -6.54 4.78 -0.49
N TYR A 255 -7.48 3.91 -0.11
CA TYR A 255 -8.27 4.09 1.11
C TYR A 255 -7.38 4.05 2.35
N GLU A 256 -6.37 3.17 2.37
CA GLU A 256 -5.35 3.11 3.42
C GLU A 256 -4.72 4.48 3.69
N MET A 257 -4.38 5.22 2.63
CA MET A 257 -3.78 6.55 2.73
C MET A 257 -4.75 7.57 3.33
N MET A 258 -6.01 7.57 2.88
CA MET A 258 -7.06 8.45 3.43
C MET A 258 -7.35 8.12 4.90
N GLU A 259 -7.37 6.84 5.25
CA GLU A 259 -7.54 6.34 6.62
C GLU A 259 -6.42 6.87 7.53
N ARG A 260 -5.16 6.82 7.07
CA ARG A 260 -4.02 7.41 7.78
C ARG A 260 -4.13 8.92 7.93
N TRP A 261 -4.58 9.65 6.90
CA TRP A 261 -4.78 11.10 6.98
C TRP A 261 -5.84 11.45 8.03
N VAL A 262 -6.99 10.78 8.01
CA VAL A 262 -8.09 11.04 8.93
C VAL A 262 -7.68 10.68 10.36
N VAL A 263 -7.11 9.50 10.59
CA VAL A 263 -6.78 9.04 11.95
C VAL A 263 -5.62 9.84 12.54
N PHE A 264 -4.48 9.95 11.84
CA PHE A 264 -3.32 10.65 12.38
C PHE A 264 -3.49 12.16 12.35
N GLY A 265 -4.15 12.71 11.32
CA GLY A 265 -4.48 14.13 11.25
C GLY A 265 -5.32 14.56 12.45
N TYR A 266 -6.48 13.94 12.66
CA TYR A 266 -7.33 14.31 13.79
C TYR A 266 -6.74 13.98 15.17
N LEU A 267 -5.89 12.96 15.28
CA LEU A 267 -5.11 12.72 16.51
C LEU A 267 -4.24 13.92 16.86
N LEU A 268 -3.54 14.49 15.87
CA LEU A 268 -2.63 15.62 16.04
C LEU A 268 -3.35 16.95 16.26
N ILE A 269 -4.57 17.11 15.74
CA ILE A 269 -5.38 18.33 15.88
C ILE A 269 -6.66 18.05 16.68
N TYR A 270 -6.56 17.20 17.71
CA TYR A 270 -7.72 16.71 18.47
C TYR A 270 -8.70 17.77 19.00
N PRO A 271 -8.33 19.04 19.31
CA PRO A 271 -9.32 20.04 19.74
C PRO A 271 -10.43 20.27 18.70
N GLU A 272 -10.13 20.09 17.41
CA GLU A 272 -11.07 20.19 16.29
C GLU A 272 -12.14 19.09 16.31
N LEU A 273 -11.91 17.97 17.02
CA LEU A 273 -12.91 16.90 17.22
C LEU A 273 -14.06 17.30 18.15
N SER A 274 -14.04 18.51 18.70
CA SER A 274 -15.21 19.10 19.35
C SER A 274 -16.36 19.30 18.35
N ASP A 275 -16.03 19.57 17.09
CA ASP A 275 -16.97 19.63 15.98
C ASP A 275 -17.55 18.24 15.65
N GLU A 276 -18.86 18.17 15.42
CA GLU A 276 -19.56 16.90 15.17
C GLU A 276 -19.15 16.29 13.82
N ASP A 277 -18.97 17.09 12.77
CA ASP A 277 -18.64 16.57 11.44
C ASP A 277 -17.20 16.03 11.41
N ALA A 278 -16.26 16.74 12.03
CA ALA A 278 -14.89 16.27 12.22
C ALA A 278 -14.86 14.96 13.01
N PHE A 279 -15.61 14.88 14.11
CA PHE A 279 -15.69 13.66 14.91
C PHE A 279 -16.35 12.51 14.15
N ASN A 280 -17.40 12.77 13.36
CA ASN A 280 -18.09 11.76 12.56
C ASN A 280 -17.19 11.15 11.48
N ARG A 281 -16.29 11.93 10.87
CA ARG A 281 -15.27 11.41 9.94
C ARG A 281 -14.31 10.45 10.65
N LEU A 282 -13.74 10.86 11.78
CA LEU A 282 -12.88 9.98 12.58
C LEU A 282 -13.63 8.72 13.03
N LYS A 283 -14.85 8.88 13.56
CA LYS A 283 -15.72 7.77 14.00
C LYS A 283 -16.02 6.79 12.87
N THR A 284 -16.18 7.28 11.64
CA THR A 284 -16.38 6.42 10.46
C THR A 284 -15.14 5.59 10.17
N ALA A 285 -13.93 6.16 10.23
CA ALA A 285 -12.68 5.40 10.10
C ALA A 285 -12.59 4.31 11.19
N LEU A 286 -12.84 4.67 12.44
CA LEU A 286 -12.76 3.77 13.59
C LEU A 286 -13.76 2.61 13.57
N LYS A 287 -14.88 2.74 12.84
CA LYS A 287 -15.84 1.64 12.65
C LYS A 287 -15.36 0.62 11.61
N HIS A 288 -14.52 1.04 10.66
CA HIS A 288 -14.08 0.20 9.53
C HIS A 288 -12.72 -0.45 9.76
N THR A 289 -11.95 0.03 10.74
CA THR A 289 -10.64 -0.54 11.09
C THR A 289 -10.36 -0.42 12.57
N TYR A 290 -9.54 -1.32 13.10
CA TYR A 290 -8.94 -1.18 14.43
C TYR A 290 -7.41 -1.12 14.39
N VAL A 291 -6.80 -1.28 13.21
CA VAL A 291 -5.35 -1.25 12.96
C VAL A 291 -5.04 -0.44 11.71
N VAL A 292 -4.17 0.56 11.86
CA VAL A 292 -3.70 1.43 10.76
C VAL A 292 -2.21 1.26 10.57
N VAL A 293 -1.74 1.29 9.33
CA VAL A 293 -0.33 1.13 8.98
C VAL A 293 0.43 2.41 9.36
N LEU A 294 1.55 2.25 10.06
CA LEU A 294 2.57 3.30 10.16
C LEU A 294 3.44 3.27 8.92
N PHE A 295 4.02 2.10 8.63
CA PHE A 295 4.86 1.87 7.47
C PHE A 295 5.06 0.36 7.23
N ARG A 296 4.79 -0.13 6.02
CA ARG A 296 4.93 -1.55 5.63
C ARG A 296 4.17 -2.49 6.58
N ASP A 297 4.86 -3.39 7.27
CA ASP A 297 4.31 -4.34 8.25
C ASP A 297 4.04 -3.73 9.63
N GLU A 298 4.56 -2.53 9.90
CA GLU A 298 4.38 -1.87 11.19
C GLU A 298 3.03 -1.18 11.28
N ALA A 299 2.19 -1.64 12.21
CA ALA A 299 0.84 -1.15 12.40
C ALA A 299 0.54 -0.71 13.84
N VAL A 300 -0.51 0.09 14.01
CA VAL A 300 -0.92 0.69 15.28
C VAL A 300 -2.37 0.34 15.59
N TYR A 301 -2.60 -0.12 16.81
CA TYR A 301 -3.94 -0.27 17.38
C TYR A 301 -4.52 1.12 17.73
N ILE A 302 -5.26 1.70 16.79
CA ILE A 302 -5.67 3.10 16.82
C ILE A 302 -6.62 3.45 17.96
N HIS A 303 -7.49 2.51 18.35
CA HIS A 303 -8.43 2.72 19.46
C HIS A 303 -7.70 2.90 20.79
N ALA A 304 -6.71 2.05 21.07
CA ALA A 304 -5.91 2.14 22.28
C ALA A 304 -5.04 3.41 22.28
N LEU A 305 -4.44 3.74 21.13
CA LEU A 305 -3.63 4.95 20.96
C LEU A 305 -4.46 6.22 21.24
N LEU A 306 -5.62 6.36 20.58
CA LEU A 306 -6.51 7.51 20.75
C LEU A 306 -7.01 7.61 22.19
N GLN A 307 -7.45 6.52 22.79
CA GLN A 307 -7.95 6.53 24.18
C GLN A 307 -6.86 6.99 25.14
N SER A 308 -5.69 6.36 25.11
CA SER A 308 -4.59 6.68 26.02
C SER A 308 -4.13 8.13 25.88
N PHE A 309 -3.99 8.62 24.64
CA PHE A 309 -3.59 10.00 24.40
C PHE A 309 -4.67 10.99 24.83
N LEU A 310 -5.91 10.83 24.36
CA LEU A 310 -6.99 11.79 24.61
C LEU A 310 -7.41 11.85 26.08
N GLU A 311 -7.36 10.74 26.83
CA GLU A 311 -7.58 10.76 28.29
C GLU A 311 -6.53 11.62 29.01
N SER A 312 -5.32 11.74 28.47
CA SER A 312 -4.24 12.53 29.05
C SER A 312 -4.31 14.03 28.72
N VAL A 313 -4.95 14.43 27.62
CA VAL A 313 -4.95 15.83 27.12
C VAL A 313 -6.35 16.46 26.98
N TRP A 314 -7.43 15.67 26.95
CA TRP A 314 -8.80 16.14 26.65
C TRP A 314 -9.77 15.91 27.81
N THR A 315 -9.56 16.65 28.91
CA THR A 315 -10.25 16.44 30.20
C THR A 315 -11.62 17.10 30.34
N ASN A 316 -12.10 17.82 29.32
CA ASN A 316 -13.40 18.50 29.36
C ASN A 316 -14.57 17.52 29.14
N LYS A 317 -15.81 17.95 29.44
CA LYS A 317 -17.01 17.09 29.31
C LYS A 317 -17.22 16.55 27.89
N VAL A 318 -16.90 17.35 26.87
CA VAL A 318 -17.01 16.95 25.47
C VAL A 318 -16.03 15.82 25.16
N GLY A 319 -14.76 15.99 25.56
CA GLY A 319 -13.72 14.98 25.40
C GLY A 319 -14.07 13.66 26.07
N ALA A 320 -14.56 13.70 27.31
CA ALA A 320 -15.02 12.49 28.02
C ALA A 320 -16.13 11.75 27.25
N LYS A 321 -17.09 12.47 26.66
CA LYS A 321 -18.13 11.87 25.81
C LYS A 321 -17.54 11.23 24.56
N ARG A 322 -16.69 11.96 23.83
CA ARG A 322 -16.05 11.47 22.59
C ARG A 322 -15.17 10.24 22.83
N ILE A 323 -14.41 10.22 23.92
CA ILE A 323 -13.58 9.07 24.32
C ILE A 323 -14.45 7.83 24.58
N ASN A 324 -15.62 7.99 25.22
CA ASN A 324 -16.56 6.88 25.40
C ASN A 324 -17.12 6.37 24.06
N GLU A 325 -17.47 7.27 23.14
CA GLU A 325 -17.91 6.87 21.81
C GLU A 325 -16.81 6.13 21.02
N ILE A 326 -15.55 6.54 21.16
CA ILE A 326 -14.38 5.83 20.59
C ILE A 326 -14.23 4.43 21.21
N LYS A 327 -14.53 4.25 22.50
CA LYS A 327 -14.52 2.93 23.14
C LYS A 327 -15.59 2.01 22.54
N GLU A 328 -16.76 2.55 22.21
CA GLU A 328 -17.85 1.79 21.59
C GLU A 328 -17.54 1.38 20.15
N THR A 329 -16.85 2.21 19.36
CA THR A 329 -16.52 1.86 17.96
C THR A 329 -15.62 0.65 17.84
N LEU A 330 -14.76 0.36 18.83
CA LEU A 330 -13.91 -0.84 18.81
C LEU A 330 -14.74 -2.13 18.74
N SER A 331 -15.86 -2.18 19.46
CA SER A 331 -16.76 -3.34 19.43
C SER A 331 -17.39 -3.54 18.05
N ILE A 332 -17.77 -2.42 17.40
CA ILE A 332 -18.32 -2.42 16.04
C ILE A 332 -17.25 -2.91 15.04
N ALA A 333 -16.04 -2.35 15.14
CA ALA A 333 -14.92 -2.70 14.28
C ALA A 333 -14.60 -4.20 14.37
N CYS A 334 -14.52 -4.74 15.59
CA CYS A 334 -14.21 -6.16 15.79
C CYS A 334 -15.32 -7.12 15.34
N SER A 335 -16.58 -6.69 15.30
CA SER A 335 -17.72 -7.57 14.99
C SER A 335 -18.18 -7.53 13.53
N GLN A 336 -18.08 -6.38 12.86
CA GLN A 336 -18.68 -6.19 11.53
C GLN A 336 -17.66 -6.12 10.39
N THR A 337 -16.43 -5.68 10.65
CA THR A 337 -15.48 -5.33 9.56
C THR A 337 -15.09 -6.54 8.73
N LEU A 338 -14.83 -7.68 9.37
CA LEU A 338 -14.37 -8.88 8.69
C LEU A 338 -15.34 -9.36 7.60
N GLU A 339 -16.64 -9.44 7.91
CA GLU A 339 -17.68 -9.84 6.96
C GLU A 339 -17.80 -8.82 5.82
N VAL A 340 -17.83 -7.53 6.14
CA VAL A 340 -17.92 -6.45 5.14
C VAL A 340 -16.76 -6.54 4.14
N HIS A 341 -15.53 -6.72 4.61
CA HIS A 341 -14.36 -6.85 3.75
C HIS A 341 -14.33 -8.18 2.97
N ALA A 342 -14.83 -9.28 3.55
CA ALA A 342 -14.97 -10.54 2.83
C ALA A 342 -15.95 -10.43 1.64
N ASP A 343 -17.10 -9.79 1.84
CA ASP A 343 -18.09 -9.55 0.78
C ASP A 343 -17.53 -8.66 -0.33
N ARG A 344 -16.76 -7.63 0.04
CA ARG A 344 -16.09 -6.74 -0.93
C ARG A 344 -15.10 -7.50 -1.79
N ARG A 345 -14.27 -8.36 -1.20
CA ARG A 345 -13.35 -9.23 -1.95
C ARG A 345 -14.10 -10.18 -2.87
N ALA A 346 -15.22 -10.75 -2.42
CA ALA A 346 -16.06 -11.62 -3.25
C ALA A 346 -16.65 -10.90 -4.47
N TYR A 347 -17.15 -9.66 -4.26
CA TYR A 347 -17.61 -8.81 -5.35
C TYR A 347 -16.50 -8.49 -6.34
N LEU A 348 -15.36 -8.00 -5.84
CA LEU A 348 -14.22 -7.57 -6.66
C LEU A 348 -13.65 -8.73 -7.48
N ARG A 349 -13.59 -9.95 -6.94
CA ARG A 349 -13.21 -11.14 -7.72
C ARG A 349 -14.05 -11.32 -8.98
N SER A 350 -15.37 -11.19 -8.84
CA SER A 350 -16.29 -11.35 -9.96
C SER A 350 -16.19 -10.18 -10.94
N ALA A 351 -16.12 -8.95 -10.41
CA ALA A 351 -16.02 -7.74 -11.21
C ALA A 351 -14.72 -7.65 -12.02
N LEU A 352 -13.56 -7.88 -11.39
CA LEU A 352 -12.26 -7.85 -12.07
C LEU A 352 -12.14 -9.00 -13.08
N ARG A 353 -12.68 -10.19 -12.78
CA ARG A 353 -12.76 -11.28 -13.76
C ARG A 353 -13.54 -10.88 -15.00
N GLN A 354 -14.73 -10.31 -14.82
CA GLN A 354 -15.58 -9.87 -15.93
C GLN A 354 -14.88 -8.78 -16.75
N LEU A 355 -14.32 -7.77 -16.07
CA LEU A 355 -13.60 -6.67 -16.71
C LEU A 355 -12.41 -7.20 -17.53
N HIS A 356 -11.60 -8.10 -16.96
CA HIS A 356 -10.50 -8.74 -17.65
C HIS A 356 -10.96 -9.49 -18.91
N LEU A 357 -11.98 -10.35 -18.79
CA LEU A 357 -12.45 -11.16 -19.92
C LEU A 357 -12.89 -10.30 -21.11
N ILE A 358 -13.58 -9.18 -20.86
CA ILE A 358 -14.06 -8.29 -21.93
C ILE A 358 -12.90 -7.51 -22.54
N LEU A 359 -11.98 -6.98 -21.74
CA LEU A 359 -10.85 -6.20 -22.23
C LEU A 359 -9.79 -7.06 -22.93
N ALA A 360 -9.67 -8.34 -22.56
CA ALA A 360 -8.81 -9.29 -23.25
C ALA A 360 -9.37 -9.67 -24.63
N ASP A 361 -10.70 -9.76 -24.75
CA ASP A 361 -11.41 -10.04 -26.02
C ASP A 361 -11.39 -8.81 -26.95
N GLU A 362 -11.63 -7.62 -26.40
CA GLU A 362 -11.64 -6.35 -27.13
C GLU A 362 -10.67 -5.31 -26.55
N PRO A 363 -9.35 -5.43 -26.82
CA PRO A 363 -8.33 -4.53 -26.27
C PRO A 363 -8.50 -3.05 -26.63
N GLY A 364 -9.20 -2.74 -27.72
CA GLY A 364 -9.52 -1.37 -28.13
C GLY A 364 -10.33 -0.60 -27.07
N LEU A 365 -11.07 -1.30 -26.21
CA LEU A 365 -11.82 -0.71 -25.10
C LEU A 365 -10.90 -0.13 -24.02
N LEU A 366 -9.62 -0.51 -23.97
CA LEU A 366 -8.66 0.06 -23.02
C LEU A 366 -8.45 1.56 -23.23
N GLY A 367 -8.68 2.11 -24.43
CA GLY A 367 -8.72 3.56 -24.63
C GLY A 367 -9.76 4.24 -23.74
N PRO A 368 -11.07 4.04 -24.01
CA PRO A 368 -12.13 4.71 -23.24
C PRO A 368 -12.34 4.17 -21.81
N LYS A 369 -11.86 2.96 -21.48
CA LYS A 369 -12.13 2.27 -20.20
C LYS A 369 -10.91 2.02 -19.33
N ALA A 370 -9.70 2.47 -19.70
CA ALA A 370 -8.48 2.31 -18.87
C ALA A 370 -8.71 2.73 -17.42
N PHE A 371 -9.41 3.85 -17.19
CA PHE A 371 -9.72 4.32 -15.84
C PHE A 371 -10.40 3.24 -14.96
N LEU A 372 -11.34 2.46 -15.51
CA LEU A 372 -12.04 1.42 -14.73
C LEU A 372 -11.09 0.31 -14.27
N VAL A 373 -10.04 0.03 -15.05
CA VAL A 373 -8.99 -0.91 -14.66
C VAL A 373 -8.23 -0.37 -13.46
N PHE A 374 -7.75 0.87 -13.52
CA PHE A 374 -7.06 1.50 -12.39
C PHE A 374 -7.95 1.61 -11.15
N TRP A 375 -9.22 1.93 -11.32
CA TRP A 375 -10.19 2.06 -10.24
C TRP A 375 -10.47 0.72 -9.57
N GLY A 376 -10.72 -0.34 -10.36
CA GLY A 376 -10.91 -1.69 -9.84
C GLY A 376 -9.67 -2.25 -9.15
N LEU A 377 -8.49 -2.00 -9.71
CA LEU A 377 -7.21 -2.37 -9.10
C LEU A 377 -7.00 -1.67 -7.75
N SER A 378 -7.27 -0.36 -7.65
CA SER A 378 -7.16 0.41 -6.40
C SER A 378 -8.03 -0.20 -5.29
N TYR A 379 -9.27 -0.55 -5.60
CA TYR A 379 -10.20 -1.15 -4.65
C TYR A 379 -9.75 -2.56 -4.23
N ALA A 380 -9.27 -3.37 -5.17
CA ALA A 380 -8.75 -4.70 -4.87
C ALA A 380 -7.48 -4.64 -4.01
N ALA A 381 -6.56 -3.71 -4.30
CA ALA A 381 -5.35 -3.51 -3.53
C ALA A 381 -5.64 -3.12 -2.09
N ASP A 382 -6.58 -2.20 -1.86
CA ASP A 382 -6.98 -1.82 -0.50
C ASP A 382 -7.54 -3.00 0.30
N GLU A 383 -8.35 -3.87 -0.32
CA GLU A 383 -8.89 -5.05 0.35
C GLU A 383 -7.82 -6.11 0.66
N VAL A 384 -6.82 -6.30 -0.21
CA VAL A 384 -5.67 -7.19 0.04
C VAL A 384 -4.83 -6.64 1.19
N GLN A 385 -4.48 -5.36 1.15
CA GLN A 385 -3.67 -4.71 2.20
C GLN A 385 -4.42 -4.68 3.54
N TRP A 386 -5.74 -4.46 3.53
CA TRP A 386 -6.57 -4.56 4.72
C TRP A 386 -6.53 -5.96 5.32
N LEU A 387 -6.70 -6.99 4.50
CA LEU A 387 -6.68 -8.37 4.98
C LEU A 387 -5.33 -8.74 5.62
N LEU A 388 -4.21 -8.41 4.98
CA LEU A 388 -2.87 -8.74 5.47
C LEU A 388 -2.55 -8.11 6.82
N ARG A 389 -2.84 -6.82 6.99
CA ARG A 389 -2.55 -6.12 8.25
C ARG A 389 -3.42 -6.62 9.40
N HIS A 390 -4.68 -6.99 9.14
CA HIS A 390 -5.61 -7.49 10.15
C HIS A 390 -5.34 -8.95 10.52
N LEU A 391 -4.95 -9.80 9.56
CA LEU A 391 -4.46 -11.16 9.82
C LEU A 391 -3.26 -11.16 10.79
N SER A 392 -2.37 -10.18 10.61
CA SER A 392 -1.13 -10.08 11.39
C SER A 392 -1.32 -9.37 12.74
N ASN A 393 -2.40 -8.61 12.90
CA ASN A 393 -2.68 -7.81 14.08
C ASN A 393 -4.12 -8.03 14.58
N PRO A 394 -4.49 -9.26 14.97
CA PRO A 394 -5.84 -9.56 15.43
C PRO A 394 -6.20 -8.80 16.72
N PRO A 395 -7.49 -8.56 16.99
CA PRO A 395 -7.90 -7.86 18.20
C PRO A 395 -7.55 -8.71 19.43
N VAL A 396 -7.05 -8.05 20.48
CA VAL A 396 -6.65 -8.72 21.72
C VAL A 396 -7.91 -9.26 22.43
N LYS A 397 -8.26 -10.52 22.20
CA LYS A 397 -9.35 -11.20 22.93
C LYS A 397 -8.90 -11.39 24.40
N LYS A 398 -9.66 -10.86 25.36
CA LYS A 398 -9.47 -11.12 26.80
C LYS A 398 -9.85 -12.58 27.13
N SER A 399 -9.01 -13.56 26.83
CA SER A 399 -9.17 -14.91 27.40
C SER A 399 -7.84 -15.69 27.41
N GLY A 400 -7.51 -16.25 28.57
CA GLY A 400 -6.23 -16.86 28.90
C GLY A 400 -6.05 -18.32 28.45
N THR A 401 -6.09 -18.59 27.15
CA THR A 401 -5.76 -19.93 26.63
C THR A 401 -4.65 -19.88 25.57
N SER A 402 -3.61 -20.68 25.83
CA SER A 402 -2.40 -20.99 25.03
C SER A 402 -2.35 -20.54 23.56
N SER A 403 -1.22 -19.91 23.20
CA SER A 403 -0.93 -19.19 21.95
C SER A 403 -0.95 -19.98 20.63
N SER A 404 -0.90 -21.32 20.64
CA SER A 404 -0.85 -22.10 19.38
C SER A 404 -2.23 -22.44 18.79
N ARG A 405 -3.26 -22.67 19.62
CA ARG A 405 -4.64 -22.95 19.14
C ARG A 405 -5.40 -21.68 18.78
N ALA A 406 -5.08 -20.56 19.41
CA ALA A 406 -5.68 -19.27 19.07
C ALA A 406 -5.27 -18.82 17.65
N HIS A 407 -4.04 -19.12 17.22
CA HIS A 407 -3.55 -18.76 15.89
C HIS A 407 -4.25 -19.59 14.79
N GLN A 408 -4.44 -20.90 15.00
CA GLN A 408 -5.17 -21.77 14.05
C GLN A 408 -6.63 -21.35 13.83
N ASN A 409 -7.38 -21.07 14.90
CA ASN A 409 -8.77 -20.61 14.77
C ASN A 409 -8.88 -19.21 14.13
N MET A 410 -7.82 -18.38 14.21
CA MET A 410 -7.81 -17.02 13.67
C MET A 410 -7.49 -16.99 12.18
N THR A 411 -6.63 -17.89 11.69
CA THR A 411 -6.40 -18.10 10.25
C THR A 411 -7.64 -18.64 9.56
N GLU A 412 -8.48 -19.41 10.27
CA GLU A 412 -9.79 -19.87 9.76
C GLU A 412 -10.84 -18.75 9.76
N GLU A 413 -10.86 -17.87 10.78
CA GLU A 413 -11.81 -16.76 10.88
C GLU A 413 -11.47 -15.64 9.86
N PHE A 414 -10.19 -15.29 9.72
CA PHE A 414 -9.73 -14.19 8.86
C PHE A 414 -9.23 -14.63 7.47
N GLY A 415 -9.11 -15.94 7.20
CA GLY A 415 -8.59 -16.42 5.92
C GLY A 415 -9.51 -16.16 4.74
N ASP A 416 -8.94 -15.92 3.56
CA ASP A 416 -9.69 -15.89 2.30
C ASP A 416 -9.10 -16.93 1.32
N PRO A 417 -9.73 -18.12 1.20
CA PRO A 417 -9.23 -19.19 0.36
C PRO A 417 -9.31 -18.86 -1.14
N PHE A 418 -10.10 -17.85 -1.52
CA PHE A 418 -10.29 -17.40 -2.89
C PHE A 418 -9.47 -16.15 -3.23
N LEU A 419 -8.64 -15.65 -2.31
CA LEU A 419 -7.73 -14.54 -2.58
C LEU A 419 -6.80 -14.77 -3.80
N PRO A 420 -6.32 -16.00 -4.10
CA PRO A 420 -5.49 -16.23 -5.29
C PRO A 420 -6.20 -15.84 -6.59
N GLU A 421 -7.52 -16.07 -6.71
CA GLU A 421 -8.31 -15.63 -7.86
C GLU A 421 -8.33 -14.10 -8.00
N LEU A 422 -8.48 -13.37 -6.89
CA LEU A 422 -8.46 -11.91 -6.91
C LEU A 422 -7.11 -11.39 -7.40
N LEU A 423 -6.03 -11.88 -6.78
CA LEU A 423 -4.67 -11.49 -7.13
C LEU A 423 -4.35 -11.82 -8.59
N PHE A 424 -4.81 -12.97 -9.09
CA PHE A 424 -4.59 -13.36 -10.47
C PHE A 424 -5.21 -12.36 -11.45
N TYR A 425 -6.48 -11.96 -11.26
CA TYR A 425 -7.10 -10.98 -12.14
C TYR A 425 -6.54 -9.57 -11.97
N MET A 426 -5.98 -9.23 -10.80
CA MET A 426 -5.19 -8.00 -10.65
C MET A 426 -3.95 -8.03 -11.55
N GLU A 427 -3.18 -9.12 -11.54
CA GLU A 427 -2.00 -9.29 -12.40
C GLU A 427 -2.35 -9.32 -13.88
N GLU A 428 -3.39 -10.05 -14.29
CA GLU A 428 -3.81 -10.10 -15.69
C GLU A 428 -4.25 -8.71 -16.22
N LEU A 429 -4.97 -7.93 -15.41
CA LEU A 429 -5.35 -6.56 -15.76
C LEU A 429 -4.13 -5.64 -15.89
N ARG A 430 -3.13 -5.77 -15.00
CA ARG A 430 -1.84 -5.05 -15.11
C ARG A 430 -1.15 -5.41 -16.43
N LEU A 431 -1.10 -6.70 -16.77
CA LEU A 431 -0.50 -7.18 -18.01
C LEU A 431 -1.24 -6.67 -19.26
N LEU A 432 -2.57 -6.55 -19.23
CA LEU A 432 -3.32 -5.92 -20.32
C LEU A 432 -2.94 -4.45 -20.51
N ILE A 433 -2.82 -3.67 -19.44
CA ILE A 433 -2.40 -2.26 -19.53
C ILE A 433 -1.00 -2.14 -20.13
N VAL A 434 -0.04 -2.94 -19.64
CA VAL A 434 1.33 -2.94 -20.16
C VAL A 434 1.36 -3.36 -21.63
N ARG A 435 0.66 -4.46 -21.97
CA ARG A 435 0.63 -5.00 -23.33
C ARG A 435 0.01 -4.06 -24.35
N TYR A 436 -1.05 -3.35 -23.96
CA TYR A 436 -1.81 -2.46 -24.83
C TYR A 436 -1.60 -0.98 -24.51
N THR A 437 -0.47 -0.63 -23.89
CA THR A 437 -0.06 0.76 -23.66
C THR A 437 -0.17 1.63 -24.91
N PRO A 438 0.26 1.19 -26.12
CA PRO A 438 0.09 1.99 -27.33
C PRO A 438 -1.37 2.33 -27.68
N VAL A 439 -2.32 1.45 -27.36
CA VAL A 439 -3.76 1.69 -27.59
C VAL A 439 -4.26 2.81 -26.67
N ILE A 440 -3.86 2.76 -25.40
CA ILE A 440 -4.22 3.75 -24.39
C ILE A 440 -3.59 5.11 -24.74
N GLN A 441 -2.28 5.12 -25.01
CA GLN A 441 -1.54 6.34 -25.39
C GLN A 441 -2.14 7.01 -26.61
N ARG A 442 -2.40 6.25 -27.69
CA ARG A 442 -3.01 6.79 -28.91
C ARG A 442 -4.36 7.45 -28.62
N PHE A 443 -5.21 6.78 -27.85
CA PHE A 443 -6.53 7.30 -27.50
C PHE A 443 -6.44 8.60 -26.70
N TYR A 444 -5.59 8.64 -25.66
CA TYR A 444 -5.50 9.81 -24.78
C TYR A 444 -4.73 10.98 -25.41
N VAL A 445 -3.78 10.75 -26.31
CA VAL A 445 -3.18 11.85 -27.09
C VAL A 445 -4.21 12.49 -28.02
N GLN A 446 -5.05 11.67 -28.69
CA GLN A 446 -6.14 12.20 -29.49
C GLN A 446 -7.14 12.99 -28.62
N LEU A 447 -7.49 12.47 -27.44
CA LEU A 447 -8.38 13.16 -26.50
C LEU A 447 -7.78 14.49 -26.03
N LEU A 448 -6.49 14.51 -25.69
CA LEU A 448 -5.78 15.72 -25.28
C LEU A 448 -5.81 16.80 -26.36
N ALA A 449 -5.52 16.42 -27.61
CA ALA A 449 -5.50 17.36 -28.73
C ALA A 449 -6.90 17.83 -29.16
N SER A 450 -7.90 16.94 -29.17
CA SER A 450 -9.22 17.23 -29.76
C SER A 450 -10.28 17.70 -28.76
N TYR A 451 -10.11 17.40 -27.47
CA TYR A 451 -11.07 17.75 -26.42
C TYR A 451 -10.44 18.61 -25.33
N ASP A 452 -9.32 18.19 -24.75
CA ASP A 452 -8.75 18.90 -23.61
C ASP A 452 -8.12 20.25 -24.00
N ALA A 453 -7.38 20.32 -25.12
CA ALA A 453 -6.75 21.57 -25.55
C ALA A 453 -7.79 22.66 -25.91
N PRO A 454 -8.83 22.39 -26.73
CA PRO A 454 -9.87 23.38 -27.02
C PRO A 454 -10.64 23.82 -25.77
N GLY A 455 -11.02 22.87 -24.90
CA GLY A 455 -11.73 23.18 -23.65
C GLY A 455 -10.89 24.03 -22.69
N LEU A 456 -9.59 23.73 -22.59
CA LEU A 456 -8.68 24.55 -21.79
C LEU A 456 -8.52 25.95 -22.39
N GLY A 457 -8.47 26.07 -23.72
CA GLY A 457 -8.43 27.36 -24.39
C GLY A 457 -9.64 28.24 -24.07
N GLU A 458 -10.85 27.66 -24.03
CA GLU A 458 -12.08 28.35 -23.65
C GLU A 458 -12.02 28.84 -22.19
N TYR A 459 -11.73 27.95 -21.25
CA TYR A 459 -11.74 28.30 -19.81
C TYR A 459 -10.56 29.18 -19.39
N ALA A 460 -9.38 28.96 -19.97
CA ALA A 460 -8.21 29.81 -19.72
C ALA A 460 -8.41 31.21 -20.30
N GLY A 461 -9.04 31.33 -21.47
CA GLY A 461 -9.33 32.62 -22.12
C GLY A 461 -10.15 33.58 -21.25
N GLU A 462 -11.02 33.05 -20.38
CA GLU A 462 -11.80 33.84 -19.43
C GLU A 462 -10.92 34.52 -18.36
N ILE A 463 -9.88 33.82 -17.88
CA ILE A 463 -9.08 34.26 -16.73
C ILE A 463 -7.74 34.89 -17.09
N LEU A 464 -7.14 34.51 -18.23
CA LEU A 464 -5.81 34.96 -18.67
C LEU A 464 -5.64 36.49 -18.67
N PRO A 465 -6.62 37.31 -19.13
CA PRO A 465 -6.48 38.77 -19.11
C PRO A 465 -6.36 39.38 -17.71
N ARG A 466 -6.77 38.63 -16.68
CA ARG A 466 -6.81 39.07 -15.27
C ARG A 466 -5.71 38.42 -14.44
N LEU A 467 -5.00 37.42 -14.98
CA LEU A 467 -4.00 36.64 -14.28
C LEU A 467 -2.63 37.35 -14.38
N PRO A 468 -1.87 37.52 -13.28
CA PRO A 468 -0.58 38.21 -13.32
C PRO A 468 0.53 37.32 -13.90
N GLY A 469 1.60 37.98 -14.35
CA GLY A 469 2.94 37.47 -14.64
C GLY A 469 3.11 35.95 -14.79
N ASP A 470 3.70 35.32 -13.78
CA ASP A 470 4.18 33.93 -13.83
C ASP A 470 3.03 32.93 -14.01
N GLU A 471 1.91 33.12 -13.30
CA GLU A 471 0.74 32.24 -13.42
C GLU A 471 0.14 32.27 -14.83
N ALA A 472 0.07 33.44 -15.46
CA ALA A 472 -0.38 33.59 -16.85
C ALA A 472 0.57 32.92 -17.84
N ILE A 473 1.89 33.01 -17.62
CA ILE A 473 2.90 32.33 -18.44
C ILE A 473 2.75 30.82 -18.32
N ILE A 474 2.60 30.29 -17.11
CA ILE A 474 2.44 28.85 -16.87
C ILE A 474 1.16 28.34 -17.55
N LEU A 475 0.02 28.98 -17.32
CA LEU A 475 -1.24 28.55 -17.91
C LEU A 475 -1.20 28.60 -19.45
N SER A 476 -0.64 29.66 -20.02
CA SER A 476 -0.46 29.79 -21.47
C SER A 476 0.49 28.72 -22.03
N SER A 477 1.54 28.37 -21.29
CA SER A 477 2.49 27.31 -21.66
C SER A 477 1.80 25.94 -21.69
N ILE A 478 0.99 25.62 -20.67
CA ILE A 478 0.20 24.38 -20.65
C ILE A 478 -0.73 24.32 -21.85
N SER A 479 -1.52 25.38 -22.11
CA SER A 479 -2.42 25.42 -23.26
C SER A 479 -1.67 25.23 -24.58
N LYS A 480 -0.55 25.93 -24.77
CA LYS A 480 0.26 25.82 -25.99
C LYS A 480 0.79 24.40 -26.19
N GLN A 481 1.37 23.78 -25.16
CA GLN A 481 1.89 22.42 -25.25
C GLN A 481 0.81 21.40 -25.65
N LEU A 482 -0.43 21.58 -25.16
CA LEU A 482 -1.55 20.72 -25.54
C LEU A 482 -2.04 20.97 -26.97
N PHE A 483 -2.05 22.22 -27.45
CA PHE A 483 -2.41 22.54 -28.85
C PHE A 483 -1.35 22.09 -29.86
N ASP A 484 -0.08 22.06 -29.46
CA ASP A 484 1.03 21.62 -30.30
C ASP A 484 1.06 20.07 -30.45
N LEU A 485 0.20 19.32 -29.74
CA LEU A 485 0.02 17.88 -29.93
C LEU A 485 -0.57 17.60 -31.32
N SER A 486 0.23 17.06 -32.23
CA SER A 486 -0.22 16.70 -33.58
C SER A 486 -0.52 15.21 -33.72
N GLU A 487 -1.58 14.85 -34.47
CA GLU A 487 -1.88 13.45 -34.81
C GLU A 487 -0.74 12.76 -35.60
N GLU A 488 0.04 13.53 -36.37
CA GLU A 488 1.14 13.00 -37.18
C GLU A 488 2.32 12.47 -36.35
N GLN A 489 2.63 13.09 -35.21
CA GLN A 489 3.66 12.62 -34.27
C GLN A 489 3.31 11.25 -33.69
N VAL A 490 2.03 10.99 -33.43
CA VAL A 490 1.55 9.70 -32.90
C VAL A 490 1.64 8.60 -33.96
N LEU A 491 1.34 8.90 -35.22
CA LEU A 491 1.30 7.90 -36.30
C LEU A 491 2.69 7.55 -36.85
N GLN A 492 3.62 8.51 -36.94
CA GLN A 492 4.98 8.26 -37.45
C GLN A 492 5.80 7.37 -36.50
N ASP A 493 5.71 7.61 -35.18
CA ASP A 493 6.47 6.82 -34.19
C ASP A 493 5.89 5.42 -33.94
N THR A 494 4.58 5.24 -34.16
CA THR A 494 3.93 3.91 -34.00
C THR A 494 4.13 3.00 -35.22
N THR A 495 4.40 3.56 -36.41
CA THR A 495 4.55 2.78 -37.66
C THR A 495 6.00 2.49 -38.06
N GLN A 496 6.99 3.21 -37.52
CA GLN A 496 8.41 3.01 -37.89
C GLN A 496 9.23 2.08 -36.98
N ASN A 497 8.75 1.70 -35.79
CA ASN A 497 9.55 0.88 -34.87
C ASN A 497 8.87 -0.45 -34.51
N CYS A 498 9.02 -1.45 -35.39
CA CYS A 498 9.04 -2.83 -34.92
C CYS A 498 10.25 -2.97 -34.00
N CYS A 499 10.01 -3.16 -32.69
CA CYS A 499 10.97 -3.29 -31.60
C CYS A 499 11.48 -1.95 -30.99
N GLU A 500 11.05 -1.72 -29.75
CA GLU A 500 11.83 -1.10 -28.65
C GLU A 500 11.98 0.43 -28.54
N GLN A 501 11.45 1.29 -29.42
CA GLN A 501 11.45 2.75 -29.17
C GLN A 501 10.07 3.36 -29.37
N PHE A 502 9.33 3.40 -28.26
CA PHE A 502 8.06 4.13 -28.10
C PHE A 502 8.29 5.64 -28.23
N ALA A 503 7.31 6.39 -28.75
CA ALA A 503 7.30 7.85 -28.62
C ALA A 503 7.38 8.20 -27.13
N VAL A 504 8.49 8.78 -26.70
CA VAL A 504 8.68 9.20 -25.30
C VAL A 504 7.97 10.53 -25.13
N PHE A 505 6.70 10.47 -24.76
CA PHE A 505 5.99 11.64 -24.24
C PHE A 505 6.52 11.95 -22.84
N ASP A 506 6.70 13.22 -22.53
CA ASP A 506 7.01 13.68 -21.18
C ASP A 506 6.13 14.89 -20.84
N PHE A 507 5.13 14.66 -20.00
CA PHE A 507 4.20 15.65 -19.47
C PHE A 507 4.49 15.97 -18.00
N SER A 508 5.65 15.55 -17.46
CA SER A 508 6.04 15.86 -16.08
C SER A 508 6.09 17.36 -15.82
N GLY A 509 6.54 18.14 -16.80
CA GLY A 509 6.53 19.60 -16.78
C GLY A 509 5.13 20.17 -16.57
N ILE A 510 4.15 19.76 -17.39
CA ILE A 510 2.75 20.19 -17.27
C ILE A 510 2.17 19.85 -15.89
N ARG A 511 2.44 18.65 -15.37
CA ARG A 511 1.97 18.24 -14.04
C ARG A 511 2.57 19.06 -12.91
N LEU A 512 3.87 19.36 -12.97
CA LEU A 512 4.53 20.21 -11.98
C LEU A 512 4.06 21.66 -12.06
N ASP A 513 3.82 22.16 -13.27
CA ASP A 513 3.26 23.48 -13.52
C ASP A 513 1.84 23.61 -12.99
N TRP A 514 1.01 22.58 -13.13
CA TRP A 514 -0.29 22.53 -12.48
C TRP A 514 -0.19 22.54 -10.95
N LEU A 515 0.77 21.81 -10.36
CA LEU A 515 1.03 21.85 -8.91
C LEU A 515 1.45 23.27 -8.44
N ARG A 516 2.24 23.99 -9.25
CA ARG A 516 2.62 25.39 -8.99
C ARG A 516 1.43 26.33 -9.05
N LEU A 517 0.57 26.20 -10.06
CA LEU A 517 -0.68 26.96 -10.18
C LEU A 517 -1.62 26.69 -9.02
N GLN A 518 -1.84 25.43 -8.65
CA GLN A 518 -2.62 25.05 -7.46
C GLN A 518 -2.12 25.76 -6.20
N THR A 519 -0.81 25.85 -6.02
CA THR A 519 -0.23 26.45 -4.81
C THR A 519 -0.35 27.98 -4.81
N SER A 520 0.00 28.63 -5.93
CA SER A 520 -0.02 30.09 -6.07
C SER A 520 -1.43 30.67 -6.06
N MET A 521 -2.37 30.04 -6.78
CA MET A 521 -3.76 30.50 -6.93
C MET A 521 -4.71 29.97 -5.85
N SER A 522 -4.16 29.41 -4.76
CA SER A 522 -4.94 28.98 -3.57
C SER A 522 -4.62 29.78 -2.32
N CYS A 523 -3.75 30.80 -2.41
CA CYS A 523 -3.43 31.68 -1.28
C CYS A 523 -4.42 32.84 -1.17
N LYS A 524 -4.71 33.31 0.05
CA LYS A 524 -5.67 34.40 0.28
C LYS A 524 -5.31 35.71 -0.45
N THR A 525 -4.02 35.91 -0.72
CA THR A 525 -3.50 37.09 -1.41
C THR A 525 -3.44 36.92 -2.93
N ALA A 526 -3.87 35.78 -3.47
CA ALA A 526 -3.91 35.56 -4.91
C ALA A 526 -4.91 36.52 -5.56
N PRO A 527 -4.57 37.10 -6.72
CA PRO A 527 -5.50 37.97 -7.45
C PRO A 527 -6.69 37.21 -8.03
N ILE A 528 -6.48 35.92 -8.34
CA ILE A 528 -7.51 35.00 -8.79
C ILE A 528 -7.40 33.73 -7.95
N MET A 529 -8.54 33.31 -7.38
CA MET A 529 -8.66 32.09 -6.60
C MET A 529 -9.17 30.95 -7.47
N LEU A 530 -8.52 29.79 -7.43
CA LEU A 530 -9.00 28.61 -8.16
C LEU A 530 -10.42 28.18 -7.74
N ALA A 531 -10.75 28.36 -6.46
CA ALA A 531 -12.07 28.02 -5.93
C ALA A 531 -13.22 28.76 -6.62
N ASP A 532 -12.95 29.95 -7.18
CA ASP A 532 -13.96 30.76 -7.88
C ASP A 532 -14.13 30.33 -9.36
N HIS A 533 -13.22 29.50 -9.89
CA HIS A 533 -13.17 29.08 -11.29
C HIS A 533 -13.29 27.57 -11.44
N ARG A 534 -14.40 27.02 -10.92
CA ARG A 534 -14.64 25.57 -10.83
C ARG A 534 -14.52 24.83 -12.16
N ARG A 535 -15.06 25.35 -13.26
CA ARG A 535 -14.98 24.71 -14.60
C ARG A 535 -13.55 24.51 -15.08
N LEU A 536 -12.69 25.52 -14.88
CA LEU A 536 -11.27 25.43 -15.24
C LEU A 536 -10.58 24.34 -14.42
N VAL A 537 -10.88 24.28 -13.12
CA VAL A 537 -10.31 23.29 -12.20
C VAL A 537 -10.73 21.87 -12.59
N GLU A 538 -12.02 21.63 -12.83
CA GLU A 538 -12.56 20.32 -13.22
C GLU A 538 -11.95 19.86 -14.56
N HIS A 539 -11.80 20.78 -15.51
CA HIS A 539 -11.17 20.52 -16.80
C HIS A 539 -9.68 20.21 -16.68
N LEU A 540 -8.93 20.99 -15.88
CA LEU A 540 -7.51 20.74 -15.64
C LEU A 540 -7.27 19.44 -14.87
N HIS A 541 -8.12 19.07 -13.91
CA HIS A 541 -8.03 17.77 -13.25
C HIS A 541 -8.16 16.62 -14.25
N SER A 542 -9.13 16.71 -15.15
CA SER A 542 -9.33 15.71 -16.21
C SER A 542 -8.15 15.66 -17.18
N THR A 543 -7.73 16.83 -17.67
CA THR A 543 -6.58 16.98 -18.57
C THR A 543 -5.31 16.37 -17.97
N ILE A 544 -5.01 16.68 -16.71
CA ILE A 544 -3.83 16.19 -16.00
C ILE A 544 -3.91 14.67 -15.82
N PHE A 545 -5.09 14.13 -15.52
CA PHE A 545 -5.28 12.69 -15.48
C PHE A 545 -5.07 12.03 -16.85
N HIS A 546 -5.56 12.63 -17.93
CA HIS A 546 -5.32 12.15 -19.29
C HIS A 546 -3.84 12.16 -19.66
N THR A 547 -3.05 13.16 -19.25
CA THR A 547 -1.58 13.12 -19.46
C THR A 547 -0.94 11.90 -18.80
N LYS A 548 -1.40 11.51 -17.59
CA LYS A 548 -0.86 10.33 -16.88
C LYS A 548 -1.14 9.01 -17.61
N LEU A 549 -2.21 8.96 -18.40
CA LEU A 549 -2.55 7.81 -19.23
C LEU A 549 -1.73 7.74 -20.53
N VAL A 550 -0.88 8.73 -20.77
CA VAL A 550 0.09 8.72 -21.87
C VAL A 550 1.50 8.36 -21.38
N ASP A 551 2.05 9.10 -20.41
CA ASP A 551 3.47 8.98 -20.03
C ASP A 551 3.71 8.46 -18.59
N TYR A 552 2.65 8.13 -17.83
CA TYR A 552 2.75 7.81 -16.39
C TYR A 552 2.02 6.50 -16.02
N LEU A 553 1.78 5.63 -17.01
CA LEU A 553 1.00 4.39 -16.81
C LEU A 553 1.65 3.42 -15.82
N ASP A 554 2.97 3.24 -15.87
CA ASP A 554 3.68 2.33 -14.95
C ASP A 554 3.58 2.79 -13.48
N GLU A 555 3.69 4.09 -13.26
CA GLU A 555 3.56 4.71 -11.95
C GLU A 555 2.11 4.68 -11.45
N LEU A 556 1.12 4.88 -12.34
CA LEU A 556 -0.30 4.67 -12.02
C LEU A 556 -0.56 3.21 -11.62
N LEU A 557 -0.02 2.24 -12.36
CA LEU A 557 -0.14 0.82 -12.01
C LEU A 557 0.49 0.52 -10.65
N ARG A 558 1.67 1.08 -10.36
CA ARG A 558 2.31 0.94 -9.04
C ARG A 558 1.43 1.52 -7.94
N LEU A 559 0.89 2.73 -8.12
CA LEU A 559 0.05 3.38 -7.13
C LEU A 559 -1.19 2.55 -6.75
N VAL A 560 -1.85 1.92 -7.73
CA VAL A 560 -3.14 1.25 -7.49
C VAL A 560 -3.07 -0.26 -7.33
N SER A 561 -1.92 -0.89 -7.60
CA SER A 561 -1.83 -2.36 -7.60
C SER A 561 -0.47 -2.93 -7.18
N ASP A 562 0.38 -2.14 -6.54
CA ASP A 562 1.60 -2.69 -5.92
C ASP A 562 1.26 -3.67 -4.80
N MET A 563 1.80 -4.89 -4.93
CA MET A 563 1.64 -6.00 -3.98
C MET A 563 2.96 -6.34 -3.27
N SER A 564 3.94 -5.44 -3.33
CA SER A 564 5.24 -5.57 -2.65
C SER A 564 5.10 -5.80 -1.14
N VAL A 565 3.95 -5.41 -0.57
CA VAL A 565 3.54 -5.65 0.83
C VAL A 565 3.71 -7.11 1.25
N PHE A 566 3.50 -8.10 0.37
CA PHE A 566 3.70 -9.52 0.68
C PHE A 566 5.15 -9.85 1.07
N THR A 567 6.13 -9.04 0.65
CA THR A 567 7.54 -9.18 1.04
C THR A 567 7.72 -9.00 2.56
N PHE A 568 6.85 -8.22 3.20
CA PHE A 568 6.86 -7.98 4.64
C PHE A 568 5.90 -8.91 5.41
N TYR A 569 5.12 -9.73 4.70
CA TYR A 569 4.25 -10.78 5.26
C TYR A 569 4.58 -12.17 4.67
N PRO A 570 5.84 -12.64 4.76
CA PRO A 570 6.29 -13.86 4.08
C PRO A 570 5.58 -15.12 4.58
N THR A 571 5.21 -15.18 5.86
CA THR A 571 4.47 -16.29 6.47
C THR A 571 3.06 -16.41 5.90
N GLN A 572 2.31 -15.30 5.89
CA GLN A 572 0.94 -15.25 5.37
C GLN A 572 0.92 -15.57 3.87
N PHE A 573 1.95 -15.11 3.13
CA PHE A 573 2.07 -15.39 1.71
C PHE A 573 2.31 -16.88 1.43
N ALA A 574 3.20 -17.52 2.19
CA ALA A 574 3.46 -18.94 2.09
C ALA A 574 2.25 -19.79 2.49
N ASP A 575 1.53 -19.42 3.57
CA ASP A 575 0.33 -20.12 4.02
C ASP A 575 -0.80 -20.04 2.98
N LEU A 576 -0.98 -18.87 2.35
CA LEU A 576 -1.94 -18.69 1.26
C LEU A 576 -1.61 -19.59 0.07
N PHE A 577 -0.33 -19.70 -0.30
CA PHE A 577 0.13 -20.61 -1.36
C PHE A 577 -0.15 -22.08 -1.02
N MET A 578 0.17 -22.49 0.20
CA MET A 578 -0.07 -23.85 0.65
C MET A 578 -1.56 -24.20 0.71
N HIS A 579 -2.42 -23.23 1.01
CA HIS A 579 -3.87 -23.40 0.93
C HIS A 579 -4.35 -23.51 -0.53
N CYS A 580 -3.83 -22.66 -1.42
CA CYS A 580 -4.12 -22.70 -2.85
C CYS A 580 -3.83 -24.09 -3.46
N LEU A 581 -2.69 -24.71 -3.11
CA LEU A 581 -2.32 -26.06 -3.55
C LEU A 581 -3.26 -27.17 -3.05
N LYS A 582 -4.04 -26.93 -1.99
CA LYS A 582 -5.00 -27.90 -1.44
C LYS A 582 -6.40 -27.75 -2.03
N CYS A 583 -6.70 -26.62 -2.69
CA CYS A 583 -8.02 -26.30 -3.20
C CYS A 583 -8.07 -26.45 -4.74
N PRO A 584 -8.70 -27.51 -5.29
CA PRO A 584 -8.71 -27.76 -6.74
C PRO A 584 -9.21 -26.59 -7.59
N ALA A 585 -10.21 -25.85 -7.11
CA ALA A 585 -10.76 -24.69 -7.81
C ALA A 585 -9.78 -23.51 -7.90
N GLN A 586 -8.76 -23.47 -7.04
CA GLN A 586 -7.77 -22.41 -6.96
C GLN A 586 -6.44 -22.78 -7.62
N LEU A 587 -6.18 -24.06 -7.91
CA LEU A 587 -4.93 -24.52 -8.54
C LEU A 587 -4.57 -23.76 -9.82
N ARG A 588 -5.57 -23.36 -10.61
CA ARG A 588 -5.40 -22.58 -11.85
C ARG A 588 -4.74 -21.21 -11.64
N PHE A 589 -4.77 -20.68 -10.42
CA PHE A 589 -4.25 -19.34 -10.07
C PHE A 589 -2.88 -19.38 -9.41
N THR A 590 -2.27 -20.56 -9.27
CA THR A 590 -0.97 -20.74 -8.58
C THR A 590 0.19 -19.94 -9.17
N ILE A 591 0.10 -19.52 -10.44
CA ILE A 591 1.11 -18.69 -11.09
C ILE A 591 1.21 -17.29 -10.47
N VAL A 592 0.18 -16.80 -9.79
CA VAL A 592 0.19 -15.45 -9.21
C VAL A 592 1.26 -15.28 -8.12
N PHE A 593 1.60 -16.35 -7.40
CA PHE A 593 2.56 -16.32 -6.29
C PHE A 593 4.00 -15.99 -6.75
N PRO A 594 4.57 -16.69 -7.74
CA PRO A 594 5.85 -16.27 -8.31
C PRO A 594 5.76 -14.91 -9.03
N SER A 595 4.64 -14.57 -9.68
CA SER A 595 4.48 -13.26 -10.34
C SER A 595 4.57 -12.08 -9.36
N ILE A 596 3.88 -12.16 -8.21
CA ILE A 596 3.91 -11.11 -7.17
C ILE A 596 5.32 -10.89 -6.62
N CYS A 597 6.20 -11.89 -6.65
CA CYS A 597 7.59 -11.72 -6.21
C CYS A 597 8.35 -10.66 -7.02
N CYS A 598 7.93 -10.36 -8.25
CA CYS A 598 8.47 -9.28 -9.07
C CYS A 598 8.19 -7.88 -8.49
N HIS A 599 7.18 -7.74 -7.63
CA HIS A 599 6.83 -6.46 -7.00
C HIS A 599 7.77 -6.09 -5.85
N ALA A 600 8.55 -7.04 -5.30
CA ALA A 600 9.39 -6.79 -4.12
C ALA A 600 10.35 -5.59 -4.26
N ILE A 601 10.89 -5.35 -5.46
CA ILE A 601 11.78 -4.22 -5.71
C ILE A 601 11.06 -2.86 -5.74
N GLN A 602 9.73 -2.85 -5.92
CA GLN A 602 8.92 -1.63 -5.91
C GLN A 602 8.78 -1.05 -4.49
N ALA A 603 8.99 -1.87 -3.45
CA ALA A 603 9.02 -1.40 -2.07
C ALA A 603 10.29 -0.58 -1.73
N CYS A 604 11.33 -0.64 -2.57
CA CYS A 604 12.62 0.00 -2.30
C CYS A 604 12.54 1.51 -2.55
N HIS A 605 13.39 2.26 -1.84
CA HIS A 605 13.61 3.68 -2.10
C HIS A 605 15.08 3.94 -2.44
N ASP A 606 15.34 4.94 -3.30
CA ASP A 606 16.70 5.34 -3.71
C ASP A 606 17.57 5.83 -2.54
N LEU A 607 16.96 6.21 -1.42
CA LEU A 607 17.65 6.65 -0.20
C LEU A 607 18.00 5.48 0.72
N CYS A 608 17.53 4.27 0.42
CA CYS A 608 17.93 3.04 1.09
C CYS A 608 18.35 1.97 0.06
N PRO A 609 19.46 2.18 -0.69
CA PRO A 609 19.94 1.16 -1.63
C PRO A 609 20.35 -0.15 -0.92
N GLU A 610 20.64 -0.10 0.38
CA GLU A 610 21.12 -1.23 1.17
C GLU A 610 20.07 -2.36 1.28
N GLU A 611 18.79 -2.03 1.34
CA GLU A 611 17.73 -3.04 1.43
C GLU A 611 17.41 -3.71 0.08
N ARG A 612 17.76 -3.08 -1.04
CA ARG A 612 17.39 -3.56 -2.39
C ARG A 612 17.93 -4.96 -2.67
N ALA A 613 19.19 -5.20 -2.33
CA ALA A 613 19.81 -6.52 -2.50
C ALA A 613 19.14 -7.56 -1.60
N PHE A 614 18.80 -7.18 -0.36
CA PHE A 614 18.14 -8.08 0.59
C PHE A 614 16.76 -8.52 0.09
N LEU A 615 15.91 -7.56 -0.29
CA LEU A 615 14.56 -7.82 -0.79
C LEU A 615 14.60 -8.58 -2.11
N GLY A 616 15.48 -8.21 -3.04
CA GLY A 616 15.63 -8.90 -4.33
C GLY A 616 16.09 -10.35 -4.20
N HIS A 617 17.08 -10.63 -3.34
CA HIS A 617 17.48 -12.03 -3.10
C HIS A 617 16.40 -12.85 -2.41
N ALA A 618 15.67 -12.25 -1.47
CA ALA A 618 14.55 -12.92 -0.81
C ALA A 618 13.43 -13.27 -1.79
N SER A 619 13.04 -12.34 -2.66
CA SER A 619 11.98 -12.55 -3.63
C SER A 619 12.32 -13.63 -4.66
N ILE A 620 13.57 -13.66 -5.16
CA ILE A 620 14.03 -14.71 -6.08
C ILE A 620 13.95 -16.10 -5.43
N ARG A 621 14.41 -16.22 -4.17
CA ARG A 621 14.34 -17.50 -3.44
C ARG A 621 12.90 -17.98 -3.25
N ILE A 622 12.00 -17.08 -2.88
CA ILE A 622 10.57 -17.39 -2.69
C ILE A 622 9.91 -17.77 -4.02
N ALA A 623 10.17 -17.01 -5.10
CA ALA A 623 9.66 -17.32 -6.44
C ALA A 623 10.13 -18.71 -6.91
N HIS A 624 11.42 -19.02 -6.75
CA HIS A 624 11.97 -20.34 -7.08
C HIS A 624 11.29 -21.45 -6.26
N HIS A 625 11.05 -21.22 -4.96
CA HIS A 625 10.34 -22.17 -4.11
C HIS A 625 8.91 -22.44 -4.62
N PHE A 626 8.15 -21.39 -4.95
CA PHE A 626 6.80 -21.55 -5.50
C PHE A 626 6.80 -22.28 -6.83
N CYS A 627 7.67 -21.90 -7.77
CA CYS A 627 7.79 -22.59 -9.05
C CYS A 627 8.11 -24.08 -8.88
N GLN A 628 9.05 -24.41 -7.98
CA GLN A 628 9.39 -25.81 -7.69
C GLN A 628 8.19 -26.56 -7.12
N LYS A 629 7.45 -25.97 -6.18
CA LYS A 629 6.26 -26.63 -5.58
C LYS A 629 5.13 -26.82 -6.57
N ILE A 630 4.92 -25.90 -7.49
CA ILE A 630 3.96 -26.05 -8.60
C ILE A 630 4.40 -27.21 -9.49
N ALA A 631 5.68 -27.25 -9.90
CA ALA A 631 6.21 -28.32 -10.73
C ALA A 631 6.11 -29.70 -10.05
N ASP A 632 6.49 -29.80 -8.77
CA ASP A 632 6.37 -31.01 -7.95
C ASP A 632 4.91 -31.51 -7.93
N ARG A 633 3.96 -30.59 -7.76
CA ARG A 633 2.52 -30.92 -7.72
C ARG A 633 2.04 -31.45 -9.07
N VAL A 634 2.38 -30.77 -10.17
CA VAL A 634 2.03 -31.20 -11.52
C VAL A 634 2.61 -32.59 -11.82
N CYS A 635 3.86 -32.85 -11.44
CA CYS A 635 4.48 -34.16 -11.60
C CYS A 635 3.75 -35.24 -10.78
N ALA A 636 3.41 -34.96 -9.52
CA ALA A 636 2.69 -35.90 -8.67
C ALA A 636 1.29 -36.24 -9.22
N ASP A 637 0.54 -35.23 -9.68
CA ASP A 637 -0.78 -35.43 -10.27
C ASP A 637 -0.68 -36.20 -11.60
N PHE A 638 0.34 -35.90 -12.43
CA PHE A 638 0.60 -36.63 -13.67
C PHE A 638 0.95 -38.10 -13.41
N LEU A 639 1.86 -38.39 -12.48
CA LEU A 639 2.23 -39.76 -12.12
C LEU A 639 1.04 -40.55 -11.56
N THR A 640 0.20 -39.91 -10.74
CA THR A 640 -1.04 -40.52 -10.26
C THR A 640 -1.95 -40.92 -11.41
N ARG A 641 -2.08 -40.08 -12.45
CA ARG A 641 -2.84 -40.43 -13.66
C ARG A 641 -2.19 -41.56 -14.45
N VAL A 642 -0.86 -41.59 -14.56
CA VAL A 642 -0.14 -42.69 -15.22
C VAL A 642 -0.37 -44.01 -14.49
N ASP A 643 -0.35 -44.02 -13.15
CA ASP A 643 -0.65 -45.20 -12.34
C ASP A 643 -2.11 -45.66 -12.53
N GLU A 644 -3.07 -44.73 -12.61
CA GLU A 644 -4.47 -45.05 -12.95
C GLU A 644 -4.57 -45.74 -14.32
N PHE A 645 -3.87 -45.23 -15.35
CA PHE A 645 -3.81 -45.87 -16.66
C PHE A 645 -3.13 -47.24 -16.62
N GLY A 646 -2.06 -47.39 -15.84
CA GLY A 646 -1.39 -48.68 -15.61
C GLY A 646 -2.34 -49.71 -15.00
N ASN A 647 -3.09 -49.33 -13.97
CA ASN A 647 -4.09 -50.20 -13.34
C ASN A 647 -5.21 -50.61 -14.32
N LEU A 648 -5.66 -49.71 -15.20
CA LEU A 648 -6.64 -50.04 -16.25
C LEU A 648 -6.04 -51.00 -17.28
N ALA A 649 -4.77 -50.81 -17.66
CA ALA A 649 -4.07 -51.73 -18.56
C ALA A 649 -3.91 -53.13 -17.94
N ASP A 650 -3.60 -53.21 -16.65
CA ASP A 650 -3.49 -54.47 -15.91
C ASP A 650 -4.83 -55.22 -15.82
N GLN A 651 -5.95 -54.50 -15.71
CA GLN A 651 -7.28 -55.13 -15.78
C GLN A 651 -7.54 -55.81 -17.13
N LEU A 652 -6.94 -55.32 -18.21
CA LEU A 652 -7.03 -55.89 -19.55
C LEU A 652 -6.00 -56.99 -19.80
N ALA A 653 -5.09 -57.26 -18.86
CA ALA A 653 -4.07 -58.28 -19.02
C ALA A 653 -4.72 -59.67 -19.23
N PRO A 654 -4.19 -60.53 -20.12
CA PRO A 654 -4.75 -61.85 -20.40
C PRO A 654 -4.92 -62.74 -19.15
N GLN A 655 -4.09 -62.50 -18.12
CA GLN A 655 -4.12 -63.22 -16.84
C GLN A 655 -5.45 -63.01 -16.09
N THR A 656 -6.03 -61.83 -16.23
CA THR A 656 -7.29 -61.41 -15.58
C THR A 656 -8.50 -62.14 -16.17
N ALA A 657 -8.38 -62.71 -17.39
CA ALA A 657 -9.42 -63.53 -18.04
C ALA A 657 -9.39 -65.01 -17.64
N VAL A 658 -8.34 -65.49 -16.95
CA VAL A 658 -8.19 -66.92 -16.59
C VAL A 658 -9.34 -67.48 -15.74
N PRO A 659 -9.88 -66.77 -14.74
CA PRO A 659 -11.03 -67.26 -13.96
C PRO A 659 -12.29 -67.49 -14.81
N TRP A 660 -12.48 -66.71 -15.87
CA TRP A 660 -13.64 -66.79 -16.76
C TRP A 660 -13.61 -68.08 -17.60
N LEU A 661 -12.41 -68.60 -17.92
CA LEU A 661 -12.24 -69.87 -18.62
C LEU A 661 -12.66 -71.09 -17.79
N PHE A 662 -12.68 -70.98 -16.44
CA PHE A 662 -13.14 -72.05 -15.56
C PHE A 662 -14.65 -72.04 -15.34
N GLU A 663 -15.29 -70.87 -15.37
CA GLU A 663 -16.75 -70.73 -15.31
C GLU A 663 -17.45 -71.23 -16.60
N GLU A 664 -16.79 -71.15 -17.76
CA GLU A 664 -17.31 -71.67 -19.03
C GLU A 664 -17.18 -73.19 -19.20
N ARG A 665 -16.57 -73.94 -18.26
CA ARG A 665 -16.58 -75.41 -18.35
C ARG A 665 -18.02 -75.90 -18.09
N PRO A 666 -18.72 -76.49 -19.09
CA PRO A 666 -20.08 -76.95 -18.89
C PRO A 666 -20.07 -78.04 -17.82
N ALA A 667 -20.97 -77.90 -16.84
CA ALA A 667 -21.29 -78.88 -15.82
C ALA A 667 -21.57 -80.27 -16.44
N LYS A 668 -20.52 -81.06 -16.64
CA LYS A 668 -20.60 -82.49 -16.95
C LYS A 668 -19.93 -83.27 -15.82
N ARG A 669 -20.71 -83.51 -14.74
CA ARG A 669 -21.04 -84.84 -14.19
C ARG A 669 -21.43 -84.79 -12.70
N LYS A 670 -22.72 -85.07 -12.47
CA LYS A 670 -23.37 -85.79 -11.35
C LYS A 670 -22.98 -85.47 -9.88
N GLY A 671 -23.90 -84.75 -9.20
CA GLY A 671 -24.65 -85.30 -8.07
C GLY A 671 -24.21 -84.98 -6.63
N LYS A 672 -24.73 -83.90 -6.03
CA LYS A 672 -25.36 -83.85 -4.68
C LYS A 672 -25.78 -82.41 -4.34
N LYS A 673 -26.96 -82.26 -3.71
CA LYS A 673 -27.46 -80.98 -3.16
C LYS A 673 -26.54 -80.49 -2.02
N MET A 674 -26.20 -79.20 -2.02
CA MET A 674 -26.06 -78.39 -0.81
C MET A 674 -26.22 -76.90 -1.12
N SER A 675 -26.72 -76.19 -0.12
CA SER A 675 -27.28 -74.84 -0.15
C SER A 675 -26.25 -73.72 0.02
N SER A 676 -26.68 -72.53 -0.44
CA SER A 676 -26.41 -71.17 0.05
C SER A 676 -25.02 -70.54 -0.05
N SER A 677 -25.03 -69.38 -0.73
CA SER A 677 -24.42 -68.09 -0.38
C SER A 677 -23.29 -67.56 -1.29
N SER A 678 -23.38 -66.24 -1.55
CA SER A 678 -22.45 -65.33 -2.24
C SER A 678 -22.39 -65.37 -3.77
N LYS A 679 -23.31 -64.63 -4.41
CA LYS A 679 -23.04 -64.00 -5.71
C LYS A 679 -22.18 -62.76 -5.46
N SER A 680 -20.88 -62.82 -5.74
CA SER A 680 -20.05 -61.63 -5.93
C SER A 680 -20.27 -61.14 -7.37
N ALA A 681 -20.88 -59.97 -7.53
CA ALA A 681 -20.91 -59.26 -8.80
C ALA A 681 -19.46 -58.86 -9.15
N ILE A 682 -18.91 -59.46 -10.21
CA ILE A 682 -17.59 -59.11 -10.74
C ILE A 682 -17.84 -58.08 -11.86
N ASN A 683 -17.40 -56.84 -11.61
CA ASN A 683 -17.46 -55.75 -12.58
C ASN A 683 -16.53 -56.06 -13.76
N GLY A 684 -17.08 -56.14 -14.97
CA GLY A 684 -16.28 -56.16 -16.20
C GLY A 684 -15.58 -54.81 -16.40
N GLY A 685 -14.39 -54.82 -17.02
CA GLY A 685 -13.48 -53.67 -17.19
C GLY A 685 -14.02 -52.44 -17.95
N GLY A 686 -15.33 -52.36 -18.22
CA GLY A 686 -16.02 -51.19 -18.75
C GLY A 686 -16.94 -50.48 -17.75
N SER A 687 -17.03 -50.91 -16.48
CA SER A 687 -17.97 -50.32 -15.52
C SER A 687 -17.56 -48.92 -15.03
N ASN A 688 -16.26 -48.58 -15.03
CA ASN A 688 -15.77 -47.29 -14.52
C ASN A 688 -16.10 -46.09 -15.42
N ASP A 689 -16.30 -46.30 -16.73
CA ASP A 689 -16.64 -45.22 -17.68
C ASP A 689 -18.15 -44.99 -17.84
N THR A 690 -18.99 -45.81 -17.18
CA THR A 690 -20.44 -45.55 -17.15
C THR A 690 -20.78 -44.49 -16.10
N ALA A 691 -20.36 -43.25 -16.35
CA ALA A 691 -20.76 -42.11 -15.55
C ALA A 691 -22.29 -41.93 -15.63
N LYS A 692 -23.01 -42.50 -14.66
CA LYS A 692 -24.41 -42.16 -14.40
C LYS A 692 -24.46 -40.71 -13.91
N SER A 693 -24.73 -39.81 -14.85
CA SER A 693 -25.06 -38.39 -14.70
C SER A 693 -24.10 -37.52 -13.87
N LYS A 694 -23.38 -36.62 -14.55
CA LYS A 694 -23.32 -35.23 -14.09
C LYS A 694 -24.59 -34.55 -14.63
N SER A 695 -25.68 -34.61 -13.86
CA SER A 695 -26.80 -33.70 -14.08
C SER A 695 -26.28 -32.29 -13.81
N LEU A 696 -26.11 -31.51 -14.88
CA LEU A 696 -25.96 -30.06 -14.80
C LEU A 696 -27.21 -29.48 -14.11
N PRO A 697 -27.08 -28.53 -13.16
CA PRO A 697 -28.17 -27.62 -12.85
C PRO A 697 -28.48 -26.71 -14.03
#